data_AF-A0A7K6V0R5-F1
#
_entry.id   AF-A0A7K6V0R5-F1
#
_cell.length_a   1.000
_cell.length_b   1.000
_cell.length_c   1.000
_cell.angle_alpha   90.00
_cell.angle_beta   90.00
_cell.angle_gamma   90.00
#
_symmetry.space_group_name_H-M   'P 1'
#
loop_
_entity.id
_entity.type
_entity.pdbx_description
1 polymer ?
#
loop_
_entity_poly.entity_id
_entity_poly.type
_entity_poly.pdbx_seq_one_letter_code
_entity_poly.pdbx_strand_id
1 'polypeptide(L)'
;EVSAWTYHYSDQGDYTWEQARNYCQTFFTDLVAIQNQQEIEYLNKSLPYHGRYYWIGIRKLGGTWTWVGTRKALTKEAENWAVGEPNNRRSNQDCVEIYIQRPQQSGKWNDEPCNRKKKALCYRASCQPFPCSQRGECVETIGSYRCECYPGFHGPECADVVQCAKLEPKGVHMNCSHPYGDFSYNSTCEFGCQEGFERQGAGMLRCLPSQEWSTNIPTCTAITCPVLSAPEKGEMRCSHLHGNFTFGSTCAFSCQTGFVLVGSRSRECTATGTWTGDATKCEATVCPVLSAPDQGEMNCSHLHGNFTFGSTCAFSCQEGFVLKGQESRECTATGTWTGNTPHCEAISCPVLSVPDQGELKCSHLHGNFTFGSTCAFSCQTGFVPVGSRSRECTATGAWTGDDATRCEAISCAMLRAPDQGEMNCSHLHGNFTFGSTCAFSCQTGFVLMGPESRECTAMGSWTGDATKCEATVCPVLSAPDQGEMNCSHLHGNFTFGSTCAFSCQEGFVLMGLQSRECTAMGTWTGDTPHCEAIACPVLRTPDQGELKCSHLHRDFSFGSTCAFSCQAGFVLVGSGSRKCTATGTWTGDAPRCEGRAAATAQDVCLFTLAAIKCSALTTPKMGQAACSHLHGEFTFGSTCAFSCQKGFVLMGPESRECTATGTWTGDPTHCKAISCPVLASPSRGRLSCSHVHGNFTYNSTCTFSCEEGFVQMGAEVLRCEATGNWTRNPPVCAG
;
A
#
# COMPACT_ATOMS: atom_id res chain seq x y z
N GLU A 1 -51.46 -99.95 -74.50
CA GLU A 1 -50.54 -100.77 -73.68
C GLU A 1 -49.12 -100.60 -74.21
N VAL A 2 -48.10 -100.68 -73.36
CA VAL A 2 -46.68 -100.60 -73.78
C VAL A 2 -46.10 -102.01 -73.72
N SER A 3 -45.70 -102.57 -74.86
CA SER A 3 -45.01 -103.86 -74.89
C SER A 3 -43.61 -103.71 -74.30
N ALA A 4 -43.36 -104.42 -73.21
CA ALA A 4 -42.06 -104.50 -72.55
C ALA A 4 -40.96 -105.14 -73.42
N TRP A 5 -39.81 -105.40 -72.79
CA TRP A 5 -38.90 -106.51 -73.14
C TRP A 5 -39.68 -107.82 -73.28
N THR A 6 -40.19 -107.99 -74.49
CA THR A 6 -40.98 -109.12 -74.95
C THR A 6 -40.09 -109.90 -75.91
N TYR A 7 -39.97 -111.19 -75.62
CA TYR A 7 -39.04 -112.07 -76.32
C TYR A 7 -39.82 -112.87 -77.36
N HIS A 8 -39.38 -112.76 -78.61
CA HIS A 8 -40.05 -113.33 -79.77
C HIS A 8 -39.07 -114.23 -80.50
N TYR A 9 -39.55 -115.30 -81.12
CA TYR A 9 -38.68 -116.19 -81.89
C TYR A 9 -39.21 -116.36 -83.32
N SER A 10 -38.33 -116.74 -84.24
CA SER A 10 -38.70 -116.82 -85.66
C SER A 10 -39.60 -118.02 -85.96
N ASP A 11 -40.89 -117.80 -86.20
CA ASP A 11 -41.86 -118.87 -86.45
C ASP A 11 -41.48 -119.75 -87.66
N GLN A 12 -41.20 -119.13 -88.80
CA GLN A 12 -40.92 -119.82 -90.05
C GLN A 12 -39.46 -120.28 -90.17
N GLY A 13 -39.21 -121.58 -90.11
CA GLY A 13 -37.91 -122.17 -90.45
C GLY A 13 -36.75 -121.85 -89.50
N ASP A 14 -35.52 -122.02 -89.99
CA ASP A 14 -34.25 -121.82 -89.29
C ASP A 14 -33.27 -120.98 -90.14
N TYR A 15 -32.51 -120.12 -89.47
CA TYR A 15 -31.70 -119.06 -90.07
C TYR A 15 -30.22 -119.13 -89.65
N THR A 16 -29.31 -118.67 -90.51
CA THR A 16 -27.94 -118.36 -90.10
C THR A 16 -27.94 -117.15 -89.15
N TRP A 17 -26.89 -116.94 -88.34
CA TRP A 17 -26.93 -115.90 -87.30
C TRP A 17 -27.16 -114.48 -87.89
N GLU A 18 -26.54 -114.14 -89.03
CA GLU A 18 -26.78 -112.86 -89.71
C GLU A 18 -28.22 -112.74 -90.27
N GLN A 19 -28.81 -113.85 -90.75
CA GLN A 19 -30.21 -113.88 -91.19
C GLN A 19 -31.17 -113.75 -89.99
N ALA A 20 -30.85 -114.41 -88.87
CA ALA A 20 -31.58 -114.32 -87.62
C ALA A 20 -31.53 -112.89 -87.06
N ARG A 21 -30.38 -112.22 -87.15
CA ARG A 21 -30.23 -110.81 -86.77
C ARG A 21 -31.08 -109.91 -87.65
N ASN A 22 -30.97 -110.04 -88.97
CA ASN A 22 -31.76 -109.23 -89.91
C ASN A 22 -33.28 -109.42 -89.69
N TYR A 23 -33.72 -110.65 -89.42
CA TYR A 23 -35.10 -110.93 -89.02
C TYR A 23 -35.48 -110.17 -87.74
N CYS A 24 -34.68 -110.26 -86.68
CA CYS A 24 -34.96 -109.56 -85.42
C CYS A 24 -34.96 -108.03 -85.54
N GLN A 25 -34.07 -107.46 -86.37
CA GLN A 25 -34.03 -106.01 -86.63
C GLN A 25 -35.14 -105.52 -87.57
N THR A 26 -35.73 -106.42 -88.37
CA THR A 26 -36.86 -106.08 -89.27
C THR A 26 -38.21 -106.05 -88.52
N PHE A 27 -38.40 -106.94 -87.55
CA PHE A 27 -39.71 -107.12 -86.88
C PHE A 27 -39.72 -106.71 -85.39
N PHE A 28 -38.55 -106.59 -84.75
CA PHE A 28 -38.39 -106.29 -83.33
C PHE A 28 -37.25 -105.26 -83.15
N THR A 29 -36.49 -105.29 -82.03
CA THR A 29 -35.34 -104.37 -81.83
C THR A 29 -34.03 -104.96 -82.35
N ASP A 30 -33.62 -106.12 -81.84
CA ASP A 30 -32.46 -106.90 -82.33
C ASP A 30 -32.55 -108.34 -81.78
N LEU A 31 -31.54 -109.19 -82.03
CA LEU A 31 -31.34 -110.44 -81.28
C LEU A 31 -31.22 -110.15 -79.78
N VAL A 32 -31.75 -111.05 -78.94
CA VAL A 32 -31.85 -110.86 -77.48
C VAL A 32 -30.52 -110.51 -76.82
N ALA A 33 -30.55 -109.53 -75.93
CA ALA A 33 -29.39 -108.96 -75.25
C ALA A 33 -29.49 -109.16 -73.73
N ILE A 34 -29.17 -110.38 -73.27
CA ILE A 34 -29.49 -110.86 -71.93
C ILE A 34 -28.71 -110.11 -70.84
N GLN A 35 -29.43 -109.63 -69.82
CA GLN A 35 -28.90 -108.71 -68.81
C GLN A 35 -28.52 -109.39 -67.49
N ASN A 36 -29.24 -110.44 -67.06
CA ASN A 36 -29.05 -111.13 -65.79
C ASN A 36 -29.57 -112.58 -65.82
N GLN A 37 -29.36 -113.35 -64.75
CA GLN A 37 -29.80 -114.76 -64.66
C GLN A 37 -31.32 -114.94 -64.64
N GLN A 38 -32.10 -114.00 -64.09
CA GLN A 38 -33.57 -114.10 -64.03
C GLN A 38 -34.19 -114.06 -65.44
N GLU A 39 -33.60 -113.26 -66.34
CA GLU A 39 -33.96 -113.24 -67.75
C GLU A 39 -33.68 -114.59 -68.43
N ILE A 40 -32.57 -115.27 -68.09
CA ILE A 40 -32.26 -116.61 -68.62
C ILE A 40 -33.26 -117.65 -68.13
N GLU A 41 -33.59 -117.65 -66.83
CA GLU A 41 -34.61 -118.53 -66.27
C GLU A 41 -35.97 -118.29 -66.92
N TYR A 42 -36.35 -117.03 -67.13
CA TYR A 42 -37.56 -116.65 -67.85
C TYR A 42 -37.54 -117.16 -69.30
N LEU A 43 -36.47 -116.93 -70.06
CA LEU A 43 -36.33 -117.39 -71.44
C LEU A 43 -36.40 -118.92 -71.53
N ASN A 44 -35.68 -119.63 -70.67
CA ASN A 44 -35.66 -121.10 -70.65
C ASN A 44 -37.00 -121.72 -70.23
N LYS A 45 -37.81 -121.01 -69.43
CA LYS A 45 -39.16 -121.41 -69.03
C LYS A 45 -40.21 -121.09 -70.11
N SER A 46 -40.11 -119.92 -70.74
CA SER A 46 -41.15 -119.38 -71.63
C SER A 46 -41.03 -119.82 -73.09
N LEU A 47 -39.83 -120.18 -73.56
CA LEU A 47 -39.60 -120.64 -74.94
C LEU A 47 -39.71 -122.17 -75.06
N PRO A 48 -40.28 -122.71 -76.15
CA PRO A 48 -40.39 -124.15 -76.34
C PRO A 48 -39.04 -124.79 -76.72
N TYR A 49 -38.83 -126.05 -76.32
CA TYR A 49 -37.71 -126.86 -76.78
C TYR A 49 -37.60 -126.90 -78.30
N HIS A 50 -36.39 -126.65 -78.84
CA HIS A 50 -36.12 -126.75 -80.27
C HIS A 50 -34.84 -127.55 -80.54
N GLY A 51 -34.94 -128.57 -81.41
CA GLY A 51 -33.85 -129.53 -81.67
C GLY A 51 -32.60 -128.98 -82.39
N ARG A 52 -32.63 -127.72 -82.84
CA ARG A 52 -31.44 -126.97 -83.32
C ARG A 52 -31.12 -125.74 -82.47
N TYR A 53 -31.78 -125.60 -81.32
CA TYR A 53 -31.63 -124.47 -80.39
C TYR A 53 -31.95 -123.11 -81.03
N TYR A 54 -31.55 -122.03 -80.36
CA TYR A 54 -31.84 -120.63 -80.71
C TYR A 54 -30.56 -119.80 -80.74
N TRP A 55 -30.43 -118.87 -81.70
CA TRP A 55 -29.39 -117.85 -81.76
C TRP A 55 -29.69 -116.70 -80.81
N ILE A 56 -28.69 -116.25 -80.04
CA ILE A 56 -28.76 -115.07 -79.17
C ILE A 56 -27.84 -113.95 -79.65
N GLY A 57 -28.09 -112.72 -79.17
CA GLY A 57 -27.47 -111.49 -79.67
C GLY A 57 -26.05 -111.22 -79.19
N ILE A 58 -25.30 -112.23 -78.76
CA ILE A 58 -23.91 -112.07 -78.31
C ILE A 58 -22.94 -112.63 -79.34
N ARG A 59 -21.89 -111.85 -79.63
CA ARG A 59 -20.86 -112.18 -80.62
C ARG A 59 -19.48 -111.79 -80.11
N LYS A 60 -18.43 -112.48 -80.54
CA LYS A 60 -17.04 -112.17 -80.18
C LYS A 60 -16.49 -111.05 -81.06
N LEU A 61 -16.45 -109.82 -80.53
CA LEU A 61 -15.98 -108.63 -81.24
C LEU A 61 -14.69 -108.12 -80.60
N GLY A 62 -13.60 -108.03 -81.38
CA GLY A 62 -12.29 -107.57 -80.88
C GLY A 62 -11.67 -108.46 -79.78
N GLY A 63 -12.15 -109.70 -79.64
CA GLY A 63 -11.79 -110.63 -78.55
C GLY A 63 -12.81 -110.68 -77.41
N THR A 64 -13.64 -109.64 -77.24
CA THR A 64 -14.63 -109.50 -76.16
C THR A 64 -16.01 -109.99 -76.60
N TRP A 65 -16.69 -110.75 -75.73
CA TRP A 65 -18.10 -111.11 -75.94
C TRP A 65 -19.00 -109.87 -75.72
N THR A 66 -19.72 -109.47 -76.76
CA THR A 66 -20.48 -108.22 -76.80
C THR A 66 -21.90 -108.47 -77.29
N TRP A 67 -22.90 -107.87 -76.62
CA TRP A 67 -24.29 -107.87 -77.04
C TRP A 67 -24.48 -106.89 -78.21
N VAL A 68 -24.80 -107.40 -79.40
CA VAL A 68 -24.74 -106.62 -80.64
C VAL A 68 -25.86 -105.59 -80.80
N GLY A 69 -27.00 -105.80 -80.13
CA GLY A 69 -28.13 -104.87 -80.13
C GLY A 69 -27.93 -103.69 -79.17
N THR A 70 -27.49 -103.94 -77.94
CA THR A 70 -27.27 -102.90 -76.92
C THR A 70 -25.87 -102.29 -76.96
N ARG A 71 -24.93 -102.89 -77.71
CA ARG A 71 -23.49 -102.57 -77.75
C ARG A 71 -22.77 -102.68 -76.40
N LYS A 72 -23.40 -103.28 -75.38
CA LYS A 72 -22.81 -103.52 -74.06
C LYS A 72 -21.95 -104.79 -74.09
N ALA A 73 -20.81 -104.77 -73.42
CA ALA A 73 -20.03 -105.99 -73.17
C ALA A 73 -20.80 -106.96 -72.25
N LEU A 74 -20.47 -108.25 -72.30
CA LEU A 74 -21.04 -109.25 -71.40
C LEU A 74 -20.72 -108.92 -69.93
N THR A 75 -21.74 -108.85 -69.09
CA THR A 75 -21.60 -108.75 -67.63
C THR A 75 -21.41 -110.13 -67.02
N LYS A 76 -20.65 -110.23 -65.92
CA LYS A 76 -20.54 -111.47 -65.13
C LYS A 76 -21.89 -111.96 -64.58
N GLU A 77 -22.85 -111.06 -64.43
CA GLU A 77 -24.21 -111.38 -63.97
C GLU A 77 -25.04 -112.08 -65.06
N ALA A 78 -24.85 -111.75 -66.33
CA ALA A 78 -25.52 -112.42 -67.45
C ALA A 78 -24.81 -113.72 -67.90
N GLU A 79 -23.53 -113.88 -67.60
CA GLU A 79 -22.70 -114.97 -68.12
C GLU A 79 -23.22 -116.37 -67.78
N ASN A 80 -23.44 -117.22 -68.80
CA ASN A 80 -24.09 -118.53 -68.60
C ASN A 80 -23.65 -119.64 -69.57
N TRP A 81 -22.34 -119.79 -69.80
CA TRP A 81 -21.79 -120.85 -70.65
C TRP A 81 -22.08 -122.28 -70.13
N ALA A 82 -22.14 -123.24 -71.06
CA ALA A 82 -22.17 -124.66 -70.76
C ALA A 82 -20.80 -125.18 -70.28
N VAL A 83 -20.78 -126.35 -69.64
CA VAL A 83 -19.51 -126.93 -69.15
C VAL A 83 -18.65 -127.36 -70.34
N GLY A 84 -17.48 -126.74 -70.46
CA GLY A 84 -16.56 -126.91 -71.59
C GLY A 84 -16.58 -125.75 -72.60
N GLU A 85 -17.54 -124.83 -72.48
CA GLU A 85 -17.74 -123.71 -73.41
C GLU A 85 -17.31 -122.36 -72.81
N PRO A 86 -16.94 -121.36 -73.63
CA PRO A 86 -16.83 -121.40 -75.09
C PRO A 86 -15.51 -122.01 -75.58
N ASN A 87 -15.57 -122.97 -76.51
CA ASN A 87 -14.43 -123.79 -76.92
C ASN A 87 -13.74 -123.36 -78.24
N ASN A 88 -14.37 -122.50 -79.07
CA ASN A 88 -13.87 -122.04 -80.37
C ASN A 88 -13.38 -123.16 -81.31
N ARG A 89 -14.19 -124.22 -81.43
CA ARG A 89 -13.92 -125.41 -82.26
C ARG A 89 -13.61 -125.01 -83.70
N ARG A 90 -12.51 -125.53 -84.24
CA ARG A 90 -12.01 -125.25 -85.61
C ARG A 90 -11.72 -123.75 -85.87
N SER A 91 -11.59 -122.94 -84.82
CA SER A 91 -11.28 -121.50 -84.91
C SER A 91 -12.29 -120.67 -85.71
N ASN A 92 -13.56 -121.10 -85.79
CA ASN A 92 -14.60 -120.43 -86.54
C ASN A 92 -15.96 -120.31 -85.82
N GLN A 93 -15.93 -120.19 -84.49
CA GLN A 93 -17.11 -119.99 -83.65
C GLN A 93 -17.06 -118.59 -82.98
N ASP A 94 -17.76 -117.62 -83.58
CA ASP A 94 -17.89 -116.26 -83.04
C ASP A 94 -19.34 -115.88 -82.68
N CYS A 95 -20.32 -116.71 -83.06
CA CYS A 95 -21.75 -116.58 -82.74
C CYS A 95 -22.17 -117.58 -81.64
N VAL A 96 -23.24 -117.27 -80.90
CA VAL A 96 -23.61 -118.02 -79.68
C VAL A 96 -25.08 -118.45 -79.69
N GLU A 97 -25.33 -119.69 -79.28
CA GLU A 97 -26.66 -120.28 -79.11
C GLU A 97 -27.03 -120.50 -77.63
N ILE A 98 -28.34 -120.67 -77.37
CA ILE A 98 -28.90 -120.98 -76.04
C ILE A 98 -29.69 -122.29 -76.03
N TYR A 99 -29.38 -123.16 -75.05
CA TYR A 99 -29.96 -124.49 -74.85
C TYR A 99 -31.34 -124.48 -74.16
N ILE A 100 -32.33 -123.84 -74.79
CA ILE A 100 -33.73 -123.79 -74.32
C ILE A 100 -34.29 -125.19 -74.06
N GLN A 101 -34.76 -125.43 -72.83
CA GLN A 101 -35.42 -126.65 -72.35
C GLN A 101 -34.65 -127.95 -72.61
N ARG A 102 -33.32 -127.87 -72.79
CA ARG A 102 -32.46 -129.04 -73.01
C ARG A 102 -32.41 -129.91 -71.74
N PRO A 103 -32.52 -131.25 -71.83
CA PRO A 103 -32.53 -132.14 -70.65
C PRO A 103 -31.25 -132.11 -69.79
N GLN A 104 -30.14 -131.65 -70.35
CA GLN A 104 -28.89 -131.39 -69.64
C GLN A 104 -28.37 -130.01 -70.04
N GLN A 105 -27.87 -129.23 -69.08
CA GLN A 105 -27.39 -127.85 -69.30
C GLN A 105 -28.48 -126.93 -69.90
N SER A 106 -29.72 -127.04 -69.42
CA SER A 106 -30.82 -126.14 -69.78
C SER A 106 -30.45 -124.67 -69.59
N GLY A 107 -30.84 -123.80 -70.54
CA GLY A 107 -30.57 -122.36 -70.53
C GLY A 107 -29.10 -121.96 -70.74
N LYS A 108 -28.15 -122.90 -70.74
CA LYS A 108 -26.72 -122.63 -70.94
C LYS A 108 -26.39 -122.28 -72.40
N TRP A 109 -25.25 -121.63 -72.60
CA TRP A 109 -24.78 -121.15 -73.91
C TRP A 109 -23.61 -121.95 -74.48
N ASN A 110 -23.48 -121.91 -75.82
CA ASN A 110 -22.43 -122.55 -76.59
C ASN A 110 -22.00 -121.66 -77.77
N ASP A 111 -20.71 -121.59 -78.10
CA ASP A 111 -20.25 -120.95 -79.33
C ASP A 111 -20.32 -121.91 -80.53
N GLU A 112 -20.74 -121.39 -81.68
CA GLU A 112 -21.05 -122.18 -82.87
C GLU A 112 -20.82 -121.34 -84.14
N PRO A 113 -20.41 -121.93 -85.29
CA PRO A 113 -20.19 -121.15 -86.50
C PRO A 113 -21.49 -120.50 -86.98
N CYS A 114 -21.45 -119.20 -87.26
CA CYS A 114 -22.60 -118.38 -87.63
C CYS A 114 -23.39 -118.91 -88.85
N ASN A 115 -22.81 -119.80 -89.65
CA ASN A 115 -23.44 -120.42 -90.82
C ASN A 115 -24.42 -121.57 -90.50
N ARG A 116 -24.53 -121.97 -89.23
CA ARG A 116 -25.51 -122.98 -88.78
C ARG A 116 -26.92 -122.39 -88.78
N LYS A 117 -27.91 -123.23 -89.06
CA LYS A 117 -29.31 -122.84 -89.09
C LYS A 117 -30.00 -123.17 -87.77
N LYS A 118 -30.50 -122.15 -87.08
CA LYS A 118 -31.21 -122.21 -85.79
C LYS A 118 -32.36 -121.20 -85.76
N LYS A 119 -33.21 -121.24 -84.73
CA LYS A 119 -34.24 -120.21 -84.52
C LYS A 119 -33.61 -118.87 -84.16
N ALA A 120 -34.13 -117.76 -84.68
CA ALA A 120 -33.78 -116.44 -84.15
C ALA A 120 -34.49 -116.22 -82.80
N LEU A 121 -33.82 -115.63 -81.81
CA LEU A 121 -34.44 -115.16 -80.57
C LEU A 121 -34.22 -113.65 -80.43
N CYS A 122 -35.31 -112.91 -80.53
CA CYS A 122 -35.36 -111.46 -80.63
C CYS A 122 -35.92 -110.83 -79.35
N TYR A 123 -35.65 -109.55 -79.13
CA TYR A 123 -36.31 -108.74 -78.09
C TYR A 123 -36.87 -107.43 -78.67
N ARG A 124 -37.79 -106.80 -77.94
CA ARG A 124 -38.33 -105.46 -78.23
C ARG A 124 -38.16 -104.56 -77.01
N ALA A 125 -37.51 -103.40 -77.15
CA ALA A 125 -37.28 -102.48 -76.02
C ALA A 125 -38.53 -101.64 -75.65
N SER A 126 -38.64 -101.26 -74.38
CA SER A 126 -39.79 -100.49 -73.83
C SER A 126 -39.47 -99.02 -73.56
N CYS A 127 -38.24 -98.68 -73.14
CA CYS A 127 -37.82 -97.28 -73.00
C CYS A 127 -37.74 -96.60 -74.38
N GLN A 128 -38.75 -95.77 -74.69
CA GLN A 128 -38.82 -94.87 -75.85
C GLN A 128 -37.94 -93.61 -75.63
N PRO A 129 -37.82 -92.66 -76.57
CA PRO A 129 -37.03 -91.43 -76.36
C PRO A 129 -37.67 -90.34 -75.47
N PHE A 130 -38.91 -90.51 -74.96
CA PHE A 130 -39.61 -89.53 -74.10
C PHE A 130 -40.20 -90.06 -72.75
N PRO A 131 -39.64 -91.04 -72.03
CA PRO A 131 -40.19 -91.49 -70.75
C PRO A 131 -39.77 -90.52 -69.64
N CYS A 132 -40.39 -90.60 -68.46
CA CYS A 132 -39.91 -89.92 -67.25
C CYS A 132 -39.85 -88.38 -67.36
N SER A 133 -40.67 -87.78 -68.24
CA SER A 133 -40.83 -86.33 -68.44
C SER A 133 -39.53 -85.53 -68.67
N GLN A 134 -38.44 -86.17 -69.13
CA GLN A 134 -37.07 -85.60 -69.15
C GLN A 134 -36.55 -85.15 -67.76
N ARG A 135 -37.18 -85.64 -66.69
CA ARG A 135 -36.96 -85.30 -65.27
C ARG A 135 -36.52 -86.51 -64.43
N GLY A 136 -36.11 -87.58 -65.10
CA GLY A 136 -35.56 -88.81 -64.51
C GLY A 136 -35.02 -89.75 -65.57
N GLU A 137 -34.39 -90.83 -65.13
CA GLU A 137 -33.82 -91.87 -66.01
C GLU A 137 -34.82 -93.03 -66.20
N CYS A 138 -34.93 -93.54 -67.43
CA CYS A 138 -35.79 -94.69 -67.75
C CYS A 138 -35.02 -96.01 -67.53
N VAL A 139 -35.55 -96.85 -66.64
CA VAL A 139 -34.96 -98.14 -66.28
C VAL A 139 -35.89 -99.27 -66.75
N GLU A 140 -35.40 -100.09 -67.67
CA GLU A 140 -36.10 -101.27 -68.19
C GLU A 140 -36.28 -102.33 -67.09
N THR A 141 -37.40 -103.05 -67.11
CA THR A 141 -37.72 -104.14 -66.18
C THR A 141 -38.43 -105.29 -66.91
N ILE A 142 -38.54 -106.46 -66.28
CA ILE A 142 -39.29 -107.58 -66.86
C ILE A 142 -40.78 -107.22 -66.89
N GLY A 143 -41.33 -106.96 -68.07
CA GLY A 143 -42.74 -106.63 -68.25
C GLY A 143 -43.12 -105.15 -68.18
N SER A 144 -42.18 -104.22 -67.92
CA SER A 144 -42.42 -102.77 -67.88
C SER A 144 -41.12 -101.95 -67.99
N TYR A 145 -41.20 -100.64 -67.95
CA TYR A 145 -40.12 -99.77 -67.44
C TYR A 145 -40.52 -99.16 -66.10
N ARG A 146 -39.57 -98.47 -65.44
CA ARG A 146 -39.81 -97.53 -64.33
C ARG A 146 -38.98 -96.25 -64.55
N CYS A 147 -39.33 -95.20 -63.82
CA CYS A 147 -38.59 -93.94 -63.82
C CYS A 147 -37.87 -93.69 -62.49
N GLU A 148 -36.62 -93.24 -62.57
CA GLU A 148 -35.82 -92.84 -61.41
C GLU A 148 -35.60 -91.32 -61.47
N CYS A 149 -36.38 -90.58 -60.67
CA CYS A 149 -36.52 -89.14 -60.80
C CYS A 149 -35.33 -88.35 -60.27
N TYR A 150 -35.01 -87.25 -60.95
CA TYR A 150 -34.03 -86.27 -60.48
C TYR A 150 -34.56 -85.53 -59.23
N PRO A 151 -33.67 -85.02 -58.34
CA PRO A 151 -34.07 -84.38 -57.10
C PRO A 151 -35.08 -83.23 -57.31
N GLY A 152 -36.18 -83.27 -56.56
CA GLY A 152 -37.26 -82.28 -56.64
C GLY A 152 -38.44 -82.65 -57.54
N PHE A 153 -38.36 -83.79 -58.25
CA PHE A 153 -39.46 -84.33 -59.06
C PHE A 153 -39.93 -85.70 -58.53
N HIS A 154 -41.21 -86.02 -58.72
CA HIS A 154 -41.79 -87.30 -58.30
C HIS A 154 -42.96 -87.77 -59.20
N GLY A 155 -43.63 -88.84 -58.76
CA GLY A 155 -44.67 -89.52 -59.54
C GLY A 155 -44.08 -90.56 -60.50
N PRO A 156 -44.92 -91.42 -61.11
CA PRO A 156 -44.47 -92.55 -61.93
C PRO A 156 -43.71 -92.13 -63.20
N GLU A 157 -43.94 -90.90 -63.68
CA GLU A 157 -43.30 -90.32 -64.87
C GLU A 157 -42.44 -89.08 -64.54
N CYS A 158 -42.09 -88.86 -63.27
CA CYS A 158 -41.33 -87.67 -62.82
C CYS A 158 -41.95 -86.31 -63.24
N ALA A 159 -43.27 -86.29 -63.48
CA ALA A 159 -44.00 -85.12 -63.94
C ALA A 159 -44.27 -84.13 -62.79
N ASP A 160 -44.57 -84.66 -61.60
CA ASP A 160 -44.89 -83.88 -60.42
C ASP A 160 -43.64 -83.17 -59.89
N VAL A 161 -43.85 -82.02 -59.26
CA VAL A 161 -42.78 -81.20 -58.68
C VAL A 161 -43.04 -81.04 -57.19
N VAL A 162 -42.00 -81.23 -56.37
CA VAL A 162 -42.04 -80.90 -54.94
C VAL A 162 -42.51 -79.46 -54.74
N GLN A 163 -43.47 -79.25 -53.84
CA GLN A 163 -43.92 -77.92 -53.42
C GLN A 163 -43.45 -77.66 -51.98
N CYS A 164 -42.89 -76.46 -51.75
CA CYS A 164 -42.59 -75.98 -50.40
C CYS A 164 -43.78 -75.15 -49.86
N ALA A 165 -43.85 -74.99 -48.54
CA ALA A 165 -44.90 -74.19 -47.91
C ALA A 165 -44.92 -72.74 -48.45
N LYS A 166 -46.11 -72.23 -48.78
CA LYS A 166 -46.30 -70.84 -49.25
C LYS A 166 -45.76 -69.83 -48.24
N LEU A 167 -44.97 -68.86 -48.70
CA LEU A 167 -44.38 -67.83 -47.84
C LEU A 167 -45.31 -66.60 -47.74
N GLU A 168 -45.64 -66.20 -46.51
CA GLU A 168 -46.44 -65.01 -46.21
C GLU A 168 -45.71 -64.11 -45.18
N PRO A 169 -44.65 -63.40 -45.61
CA PRO A 169 -43.85 -62.55 -44.71
C PRO A 169 -44.63 -61.32 -44.22
N LYS A 170 -44.32 -60.87 -43.00
CA LYS A 170 -44.88 -59.64 -42.40
C LYS A 170 -43.77 -58.63 -42.19
N GLY A 171 -43.94 -57.41 -42.71
CA GLY A 171 -42.96 -56.32 -42.55
C GLY A 171 -41.69 -56.45 -43.39
N VAL A 172 -41.65 -57.39 -44.35
CA VAL A 172 -40.53 -57.63 -45.25
C VAL A 172 -41.05 -57.64 -46.69
N HIS A 173 -40.36 -56.98 -47.61
CA HIS A 173 -40.66 -57.05 -49.04
C HIS A 173 -40.05 -58.32 -49.62
N MET A 174 -40.83 -59.06 -50.42
CA MET A 174 -40.43 -60.34 -51.00
C MET A 174 -40.66 -60.33 -52.51
N ASN A 175 -39.66 -60.78 -53.28
CA ASN A 175 -39.73 -60.96 -54.73
C ASN A 175 -39.36 -62.40 -55.07
N CYS A 176 -40.20 -63.13 -55.81
CA CYS A 176 -40.02 -64.56 -56.07
C CYS A 176 -39.94 -64.90 -57.56
N SER A 177 -39.13 -65.91 -57.88
CA SER A 177 -39.06 -66.58 -59.18
C SER A 177 -39.45 -68.05 -59.03
N HIS A 178 -40.28 -68.54 -59.93
CA HIS A 178 -40.96 -69.83 -59.83
C HIS A 178 -40.76 -70.69 -61.11
N PRO A 179 -39.59 -71.34 -61.28
CA PRO A 179 -39.22 -72.00 -62.55
C PRO A 179 -40.13 -73.17 -62.96
N TYR A 180 -40.76 -73.83 -62.00
CA TYR A 180 -41.56 -75.04 -62.21
C TYR A 180 -42.97 -74.95 -61.59
N GLY A 181 -43.44 -73.74 -61.28
CA GLY A 181 -44.73 -73.47 -60.62
C GLY A 181 -44.57 -72.79 -59.26
N ASP A 182 -45.66 -72.19 -58.76
CA ASP A 182 -45.65 -71.38 -57.53
C ASP A 182 -45.12 -72.16 -56.32
N PHE A 183 -44.11 -71.60 -55.66
CA PHE A 183 -43.42 -72.18 -54.50
C PHE A 183 -42.90 -73.62 -54.69
N SER A 184 -42.75 -74.08 -55.94
CA SER A 184 -42.19 -75.40 -56.28
C SER A 184 -40.69 -75.49 -56.05
N TYR A 185 -40.12 -76.70 -56.15
CA TYR A 185 -38.68 -76.96 -56.20
C TYR A 185 -37.95 -75.94 -57.09
N ASN A 186 -36.77 -75.51 -56.63
CA ASN A 186 -35.93 -74.52 -57.28
C ASN A 186 -36.54 -73.10 -57.39
N SER A 187 -37.74 -72.85 -56.85
CA SER A 187 -38.21 -71.48 -56.59
C SER A 187 -37.22 -70.74 -55.70
N THR A 188 -36.96 -69.47 -56.01
CA THR A 188 -36.14 -68.57 -55.19
C THR A 188 -36.94 -67.33 -54.82
N CYS A 189 -36.84 -66.91 -53.56
CA CYS A 189 -37.46 -65.68 -53.06
C CYS A 189 -36.41 -64.81 -52.38
N GLU A 190 -36.26 -63.57 -52.83
CA GLU A 190 -35.36 -62.55 -52.29
C GLU A 190 -36.10 -61.59 -51.35
N PHE A 191 -35.44 -61.18 -50.27
CA PHE A 191 -36.02 -60.43 -49.15
C PHE A 191 -35.29 -59.12 -48.86
N GLY A 192 -36.04 -58.02 -48.89
CA GLY A 192 -35.59 -56.67 -48.57
C GLY A 192 -36.41 -56.01 -47.45
N CYS A 193 -35.76 -55.18 -46.64
CA CYS A 193 -36.41 -54.37 -45.62
C CYS A 193 -36.81 -52.99 -46.16
N GLN A 194 -37.66 -52.28 -45.41
CA GLN A 194 -37.91 -50.86 -45.64
C GLN A 194 -36.71 -50.01 -45.15
N GLU A 195 -36.62 -48.77 -45.65
CA GLU A 195 -35.57 -47.84 -45.26
C GLU A 195 -35.53 -47.63 -43.73
N GLY A 196 -34.32 -47.64 -43.16
CA GLY A 196 -34.10 -47.57 -41.72
C GLY A 196 -34.24 -48.88 -40.95
N PHE A 197 -34.49 -50.00 -41.64
CA PHE A 197 -34.52 -51.35 -41.06
C PHE A 197 -33.48 -52.26 -41.74
N GLU A 198 -32.71 -52.99 -40.93
CA GLU A 198 -31.72 -53.99 -41.38
C GLU A 198 -32.30 -55.41 -41.32
N ARG A 199 -31.89 -56.26 -42.26
CA ARG A 199 -32.35 -57.65 -42.39
C ARG A 199 -31.53 -58.59 -41.51
N GLN A 200 -32.16 -59.15 -40.49
CA GLN A 200 -31.63 -60.27 -39.71
C GLN A 200 -32.02 -61.60 -40.37
N GLY A 201 -31.03 -62.33 -40.88
CA GLY A 201 -31.20 -63.59 -41.61
C GLY A 201 -30.85 -63.51 -43.10
N ALA A 202 -31.08 -64.61 -43.81
CA ALA A 202 -30.67 -64.75 -45.21
C ALA A 202 -31.46 -63.82 -46.15
N GLY A 203 -30.77 -63.28 -47.15
CA GLY A 203 -31.39 -62.44 -48.18
C GLY A 203 -32.17 -63.20 -49.23
N MET A 204 -31.96 -64.52 -49.37
CA MET A 204 -32.66 -65.35 -50.35
C MET A 204 -32.97 -66.73 -49.75
N LEU A 205 -34.19 -67.20 -49.95
CA LEU A 205 -34.64 -68.56 -49.66
C LEU A 205 -34.82 -69.32 -50.98
N ARG A 206 -34.52 -70.62 -50.98
CA ARG A 206 -34.72 -71.53 -52.13
C ARG A 206 -35.47 -72.79 -51.70
N CYS A 207 -36.45 -73.23 -52.49
CA CYS A 207 -37.19 -74.46 -52.22
C CYS A 207 -36.34 -75.69 -52.60
N LEU A 208 -36.14 -76.58 -51.63
CA LEU A 208 -35.25 -77.76 -51.72
C LEU A 208 -36.01 -79.03 -52.11
N PRO A 209 -35.31 -80.11 -52.55
CA PRO A 209 -35.93 -81.41 -52.79
C PRO A 209 -36.60 -82.04 -51.54
N SER A 210 -36.26 -81.57 -50.33
CA SER A 210 -36.83 -82.04 -49.06
C SER A 210 -38.23 -81.48 -48.75
N GLN A 211 -38.84 -80.71 -49.65
CA GLN A 211 -40.09 -79.96 -49.43
C GLN A 211 -39.94 -78.77 -48.46
N GLU A 212 -38.70 -78.47 -48.04
CA GLU A 212 -38.37 -77.37 -47.12
C GLU A 212 -37.70 -76.20 -47.84
N TRP A 213 -37.79 -75.01 -47.24
CA TRP A 213 -36.98 -73.87 -47.64
C TRP A 213 -35.56 -73.98 -47.08
N SER A 214 -34.59 -73.44 -47.82
CA SER A 214 -33.17 -73.47 -47.44
C SER A 214 -32.85 -72.80 -46.09
N THR A 215 -33.75 -71.97 -45.54
CA THR A 215 -33.69 -71.42 -44.18
C THR A 215 -35.04 -70.73 -43.85
N ASN A 216 -35.16 -70.19 -42.64
CA ASN A 216 -36.33 -69.44 -42.17
C ASN A 216 -36.46 -68.06 -42.85
N ILE A 217 -37.69 -67.53 -42.88
CA ILE A 217 -37.98 -66.16 -43.34
C ILE A 217 -37.17 -65.17 -42.47
N PRO A 218 -36.42 -64.22 -43.07
CA PRO A 218 -35.67 -63.22 -42.31
C PRO A 218 -36.60 -62.20 -41.65
N THR A 219 -36.11 -61.51 -40.62
CA THR A 219 -36.82 -60.40 -39.96
C THR A 219 -36.15 -59.06 -40.26
N CYS A 220 -36.91 -57.97 -40.15
CA CYS A 220 -36.39 -56.60 -40.29
C CYS A 220 -36.37 -55.92 -38.92
N THR A 221 -35.19 -55.50 -38.47
CA THR A 221 -34.98 -54.80 -37.19
C THR A 221 -34.59 -53.35 -37.45
N ALA A 222 -35.18 -52.39 -36.74
CA ALA A 222 -34.83 -50.97 -36.88
C ALA A 222 -33.34 -50.75 -36.60
N ILE A 223 -32.68 -49.96 -37.44
CA ILE A 223 -31.23 -49.71 -37.35
C ILE A 223 -30.92 -48.94 -36.06
N THR A 224 -29.92 -49.40 -35.30
CA THR A 224 -29.54 -48.83 -34.01
C THR A 224 -28.45 -47.78 -34.17
N CYS A 225 -28.69 -46.56 -33.69
CA CYS A 225 -27.67 -45.53 -33.56
C CYS A 225 -26.88 -45.67 -32.24
N PRO A 226 -25.67 -45.10 -32.12
CA PRO A 226 -24.92 -45.06 -30.87
C PRO A 226 -25.76 -44.50 -29.71
N VAL A 227 -25.69 -45.13 -28.54
CA VAL A 227 -26.41 -44.66 -27.33
C VAL A 227 -25.94 -43.25 -26.96
N LEU A 228 -26.88 -42.32 -26.76
CA LEU A 228 -26.60 -40.97 -26.28
C LEU A 228 -26.80 -40.89 -24.76
N SER A 229 -26.02 -40.02 -24.12
CA SER A 229 -26.17 -39.63 -22.72
C SER A 229 -26.52 -38.15 -22.61
N ALA A 230 -27.06 -37.72 -21.46
CA ALA A 230 -27.19 -36.30 -21.17
C ALA A 230 -25.80 -35.63 -21.09
N PRO A 231 -25.63 -34.40 -21.61
CA PRO A 231 -24.40 -33.64 -21.43
C PRO A 231 -24.23 -33.23 -19.96
N GLU A 232 -22.99 -33.03 -19.52
CA GLU A 232 -22.72 -32.52 -18.17
C GLU A 232 -23.39 -31.14 -17.99
N LYS A 233 -24.02 -30.92 -16.83
CA LYS A 233 -24.86 -29.74 -16.53
C LYS A 233 -26.05 -29.55 -17.50
N GLY A 234 -26.54 -30.62 -18.12
CA GLY A 234 -27.76 -30.60 -18.93
C GLY A 234 -28.71 -31.78 -18.69
N GLU A 235 -29.87 -31.70 -19.33
CA GLU A 235 -30.89 -32.75 -19.42
C GLU A 235 -30.99 -33.25 -20.87
N MET A 236 -31.41 -34.50 -21.02
CA MET A 236 -31.76 -35.13 -22.30
C MET A 236 -33.12 -35.80 -22.17
N ARG A 237 -34.00 -35.60 -23.16
CA ARG A 237 -35.31 -36.26 -23.25
C ARG A 237 -35.44 -36.90 -24.63
N CYS A 238 -35.54 -38.23 -24.66
CA CYS A 238 -35.65 -38.99 -25.90
C CYS A 238 -37.06 -39.57 -26.09
N SER A 239 -37.54 -39.57 -27.32
CA SER A 239 -38.64 -40.41 -27.81
C SER A 239 -38.07 -41.55 -28.64
N HIS A 240 -38.60 -42.76 -28.44
CA HIS A 240 -38.13 -43.99 -29.09
C HIS A 240 -39.32 -44.68 -29.74
N LEU A 241 -39.31 -44.78 -31.08
CA LEU A 241 -40.46 -45.27 -31.85
C LEU A 241 -40.41 -46.77 -32.11
N HIS A 242 -39.23 -47.30 -32.41
CA HIS A 242 -38.99 -48.71 -32.78
C HIS A 242 -38.08 -49.48 -31.81
N GLY A 243 -37.79 -48.88 -30.64
CA GLY A 243 -36.82 -49.37 -29.65
C GLY A 243 -35.80 -48.30 -29.26
N ASN A 244 -35.12 -48.48 -28.13
CA ASN A 244 -34.19 -47.49 -27.58
C ASN A 244 -33.05 -47.17 -28.56
N PHE A 245 -32.89 -45.89 -28.89
CA PHE A 245 -31.88 -45.36 -29.81
C PHE A 245 -31.89 -45.96 -31.25
N THR A 246 -33.02 -46.54 -31.66
CA THR A 246 -33.23 -47.04 -33.05
C THR A 246 -33.78 -45.97 -34.00
N PHE A 247 -33.77 -46.25 -35.31
CA PHE A 247 -34.27 -45.38 -36.39
C PHE A 247 -35.58 -44.64 -36.05
N GLY A 248 -35.58 -43.33 -36.26
CA GLY A 248 -36.67 -42.42 -35.88
C GLY A 248 -36.70 -42.02 -34.39
N SER A 249 -35.76 -42.51 -33.57
CA SER A 249 -35.58 -41.97 -32.21
C SER A 249 -35.14 -40.51 -32.27
N THR A 250 -35.78 -39.65 -31.51
CA THR A 250 -35.45 -38.22 -31.43
C THR A 250 -35.11 -37.85 -29.98
N CYS A 251 -33.92 -37.28 -29.75
CA CYS A 251 -33.48 -36.81 -28.44
C CYS A 251 -33.34 -35.29 -28.45
N ALA A 252 -34.04 -34.61 -27.53
CA ALA A 252 -33.94 -33.17 -27.28
C ALA A 252 -33.06 -32.90 -26.05
N PHE A 253 -32.34 -31.77 -26.09
CA PHE A 253 -31.34 -31.39 -25.09
C PHE A 253 -31.62 -29.98 -24.54
N SER A 254 -31.35 -29.80 -23.25
CA SER A 254 -31.47 -28.50 -22.56
C SER A 254 -30.44 -28.37 -21.45
N CYS A 255 -29.85 -27.19 -21.28
CA CYS A 255 -28.84 -26.93 -20.25
C CYS A 255 -29.46 -26.38 -18.96
N GLN A 256 -28.76 -26.58 -17.83
CA GLN A 256 -29.11 -25.98 -16.54
C GLN A 256 -28.91 -24.45 -16.57
N THR A 257 -29.60 -23.72 -15.69
CA THR A 257 -29.52 -22.26 -15.59
C THR A 257 -28.08 -21.79 -15.47
N GLY A 258 -27.68 -20.85 -16.34
CA GLY A 258 -26.31 -20.32 -16.40
C GLY A 258 -25.34 -21.12 -17.26
N PHE A 259 -25.83 -22.13 -18.00
CA PHE A 259 -25.10 -22.82 -19.06
C PHE A 259 -25.82 -22.66 -20.40
N VAL A 260 -25.07 -22.35 -21.46
CA VAL A 260 -25.57 -22.22 -22.83
C VAL A 260 -25.38 -23.52 -23.60
N LEU A 261 -26.35 -23.82 -24.48
CA LEU A 261 -26.33 -25.02 -25.31
C LEU A 261 -25.49 -24.77 -26.56
N VAL A 262 -24.39 -25.53 -26.70
CA VAL A 262 -23.50 -25.53 -27.86
C VAL A 262 -23.74 -26.83 -28.65
N GLY A 263 -23.83 -26.73 -29.97
CA GLY A 263 -24.22 -27.85 -30.84
C GLY A 263 -25.73 -27.98 -31.03
N SER A 264 -26.24 -29.18 -31.28
CA SER A 264 -27.64 -29.37 -31.70
C SER A 264 -28.61 -29.48 -30.53
N ARG A 265 -29.67 -28.64 -30.51
CA ARG A 265 -30.76 -28.68 -29.52
C ARG A 265 -31.62 -29.95 -29.56
N SER A 266 -31.63 -30.65 -30.69
CA SER A 266 -32.27 -31.95 -30.87
C SER A 266 -31.52 -32.73 -31.93
N ARG A 267 -31.50 -34.06 -31.82
CA ARG A 267 -30.82 -35.00 -32.72
C ARG A 267 -31.73 -36.20 -32.98
N GLU A 268 -31.69 -36.71 -34.21
CA GLU A 268 -32.54 -37.81 -34.69
C GLU A 268 -31.70 -38.97 -35.23
N CYS A 269 -32.10 -40.21 -34.97
CA CYS A 269 -31.44 -41.41 -35.45
C CYS A 269 -31.84 -41.74 -36.89
N THR A 270 -30.90 -41.59 -37.82
CA THR A 270 -31.11 -41.73 -39.27
C THR A 270 -31.02 -43.18 -39.75
N ALA A 271 -31.48 -43.44 -40.99
CA ALA A 271 -31.42 -44.75 -41.63
C ALA A 271 -30.00 -45.29 -41.87
N THR A 272 -28.95 -44.47 -41.69
CA THR A 272 -27.54 -44.89 -41.75
C THR A 272 -26.95 -45.26 -40.39
N GLY A 273 -27.75 -45.32 -39.32
CA GLY A 273 -27.27 -45.61 -37.96
C GLY A 273 -26.48 -44.46 -37.32
N THR A 274 -26.62 -43.23 -37.85
CA THR A 274 -25.95 -42.03 -37.36
C THR A 274 -26.96 -41.00 -36.85
N TRP A 275 -26.54 -40.18 -35.89
CA TRP A 275 -27.36 -39.08 -35.36
C TRP A 275 -27.21 -37.81 -36.21
N THR A 276 -28.32 -37.13 -36.48
CA THR A 276 -28.30 -35.80 -37.09
C THR A 276 -27.63 -34.75 -36.17
N GLY A 277 -27.00 -33.76 -36.80
CA GLY A 277 -26.44 -32.58 -36.11
C GLY A 277 -25.23 -32.84 -35.21
N ASP A 278 -24.58 -31.77 -34.77
CA ASP A 278 -23.40 -31.82 -33.91
C ASP A 278 -23.71 -32.28 -32.48
N ALA A 279 -22.71 -32.89 -31.84
CA ALA A 279 -22.79 -33.35 -30.46
C ALA A 279 -22.98 -32.17 -29.48
N THR A 280 -24.01 -32.27 -28.65
CA THR A 280 -24.45 -31.20 -27.75
C THR A 280 -23.59 -31.10 -26.49
N LYS A 281 -23.23 -29.88 -26.10
CA LYS A 281 -22.56 -29.55 -24.83
C LYS A 281 -23.28 -28.41 -24.11
N CYS A 282 -23.09 -28.33 -22.80
CA CYS A 282 -23.51 -27.20 -21.98
C CYS A 282 -22.27 -26.50 -21.44
N GLU A 283 -22.01 -25.28 -21.93
CA GLU A 283 -20.84 -24.48 -21.56
C GLU A 283 -21.30 -23.30 -20.70
N ALA A 284 -20.56 -22.92 -19.66
CA ALA A 284 -21.00 -21.90 -18.71
C ALA A 284 -21.09 -20.51 -19.39
N THR A 285 -22.16 -19.75 -19.14
CA THR A 285 -22.35 -18.43 -19.77
C THR A 285 -21.17 -17.51 -19.45
N VAL A 286 -20.51 -16.96 -20.48
CA VAL A 286 -19.36 -16.05 -20.31
C VAL A 286 -19.87 -14.62 -20.06
N CYS A 287 -19.38 -13.96 -19.02
CA CYS A 287 -19.54 -12.52 -18.81
C CYS A 287 -18.36 -11.74 -19.42
N PRO A 288 -18.52 -10.43 -19.70
CA PRO A 288 -17.40 -9.57 -20.09
C PRO A 288 -16.23 -9.66 -19.11
N VAL A 289 -14.99 -9.66 -19.62
CA VAL A 289 -13.78 -9.64 -18.79
C VAL A 289 -13.75 -8.34 -17.98
N LEU A 290 -13.50 -8.45 -16.67
CA LEU A 290 -13.27 -7.29 -15.80
C LEU A 290 -11.77 -7.01 -15.64
N SER A 291 -11.46 -5.75 -15.36
CA SER A 291 -10.14 -5.29 -14.92
C SER A 291 -10.23 -4.71 -13.51
N ALA A 292 -9.09 -4.60 -12.82
CA ALA A 292 -9.01 -3.78 -11.62
C ALA A 292 -9.29 -2.29 -11.97
N PRO A 293 -9.89 -1.51 -11.05
CA PRO A 293 -10.01 -0.08 -11.19
C PRO A 293 -8.65 0.61 -10.95
N ASP A 294 -8.50 1.83 -11.47
CA ASP A 294 -7.30 2.64 -11.22
C ASP A 294 -7.09 2.86 -9.71
N GLN A 295 -5.84 2.71 -9.24
CA GLN A 295 -5.45 2.75 -7.82
C GLN A 295 -6.18 1.70 -6.95
N GLY A 296 -6.59 0.58 -7.55
CA GLY A 296 -7.18 -0.55 -6.86
C GLY A 296 -6.72 -1.91 -7.37
N GLU A 297 -7.22 -2.95 -6.71
CA GLU A 297 -6.91 -4.36 -6.94
C GLU A 297 -8.21 -5.14 -7.14
N MET A 298 -8.11 -6.27 -7.84
CA MET A 298 -9.24 -7.16 -8.12
C MET A 298 -8.81 -8.62 -7.92
N ASN A 299 -9.56 -9.36 -7.12
CA ASN A 299 -9.33 -10.77 -6.87
C ASN A 299 -10.59 -11.57 -7.26
N CYS A 300 -10.49 -12.47 -8.23
CA CYS A 300 -11.61 -13.22 -8.78
C CYS A 300 -11.51 -14.72 -8.49
N SER A 301 -12.60 -15.30 -7.98
CA SER A 301 -12.83 -16.74 -7.98
C SER A 301 -13.62 -17.16 -9.23
N HIS A 302 -13.20 -18.27 -9.84
CA HIS A 302 -13.73 -18.76 -11.11
C HIS A 302 -14.16 -20.22 -10.98
N LEU A 303 -15.47 -20.47 -10.87
CA LEU A 303 -16.00 -21.80 -10.54
C LEU A 303 -16.12 -22.73 -11.76
N HIS A 304 -16.39 -22.17 -12.95
CA HIS A 304 -16.66 -22.93 -14.19
C HIS A 304 -15.82 -22.48 -15.40
N GLY A 305 -14.84 -21.60 -15.17
CA GLY A 305 -14.01 -20.96 -16.19
C GLY A 305 -13.78 -19.49 -15.89
N ASN A 306 -12.79 -18.87 -16.54
CA ASN A 306 -12.47 -17.46 -16.32
C ASN A 306 -13.64 -16.58 -16.76
N PHE A 307 -14.15 -15.76 -15.84
CA PHE A 307 -15.28 -14.83 -16.03
C PHE A 307 -16.59 -15.51 -16.50
N THR A 308 -16.78 -16.82 -16.25
CA THR A 308 -18.06 -17.52 -16.52
C THR A 308 -19.06 -17.38 -15.37
N PHE A 309 -20.30 -17.80 -15.60
CA PHE A 309 -21.38 -17.91 -14.59
C PHE A 309 -20.87 -18.47 -13.26
N GLY A 310 -21.26 -17.82 -12.16
CA GLY A 310 -20.80 -18.17 -10.80
C GLY A 310 -19.36 -17.74 -10.48
N SER A 311 -18.70 -16.97 -11.36
CA SER A 311 -17.47 -16.25 -10.99
C SER A 311 -17.80 -15.04 -10.11
N THR A 312 -17.00 -14.82 -9.07
CA THR A 312 -17.14 -13.66 -8.18
C THR A 312 -15.82 -12.90 -8.09
N CYS A 313 -15.83 -11.62 -8.40
CA CYS A 313 -14.69 -10.72 -8.29
C CYS A 313 -14.90 -9.75 -7.13
N ALA A 314 -13.98 -9.74 -6.17
CA ALA A 314 -13.89 -8.76 -5.10
C ALA A 314 -12.92 -7.64 -5.47
N PHE A 315 -13.20 -6.42 -5.01
CA PHE A 315 -12.47 -5.20 -5.32
C PHE A 315 -12.00 -4.51 -4.03
N SER A 316 -10.76 -4.01 -4.05
CA SER A 316 -10.17 -3.24 -2.97
C SER A 316 -9.38 -2.06 -3.53
N CYS A 317 -9.22 -1.00 -2.75
CA CYS A 317 -8.39 0.15 -3.14
C CYS A 317 -7.04 0.11 -2.44
N GLN A 318 -6.05 0.75 -3.06
CA GLN A 318 -4.72 0.95 -2.46
C GLN A 318 -4.78 1.96 -1.29
N GLU A 319 -3.74 2.00 -0.47
CA GLU A 319 -3.69 2.88 0.70
C GLU A 319 -3.93 4.35 0.33
N GLY A 320 -4.80 5.02 1.09
CA GLY A 320 -5.20 6.41 0.83
C GLY A 320 -6.34 6.59 -0.18
N PHE A 321 -6.89 5.51 -0.71
CA PHE A 321 -8.08 5.51 -1.58
C PHE A 321 -9.23 4.72 -0.94
N VAL A 322 -10.47 5.14 -1.20
CA VAL A 322 -11.70 4.49 -0.73
C VAL A 322 -12.54 4.00 -1.90
N LEU A 323 -13.06 2.77 -1.79
CA LEU A 323 -13.90 2.17 -2.81
C LEU A 323 -15.28 2.84 -2.84
N LYS A 324 -15.74 3.23 -4.04
CA LYS A 324 -17.12 3.64 -4.32
C LYS A 324 -17.79 2.60 -5.19
N GLY A 325 -18.97 2.16 -4.78
CA GLY A 325 -19.73 1.12 -5.47
C GLY A 325 -19.85 -0.15 -4.63
N GLN A 326 -19.88 -1.30 -5.29
CA GLN A 326 -20.08 -2.60 -4.65
C GLN A 326 -18.74 -3.34 -4.50
N GLU A 327 -18.43 -3.80 -3.28
CA GLU A 327 -17.17 -4.48 -2.93
C GLU A 327 -16.94 -5.79 -3.69
N SER A 328 -18.02 -6.42 -4.18
CA SER A 328 -17.95 -7.61 -5.02
C SER A 328 -18.99 -7.62 -6.12
N ARG A 329 -18.68 -8.30 -7.22
CA ARG A 329 -19.56 -8.52 -8.38
C ARG A 329 -19.56 -9.99 -8.74
N GLU A 330 -20.70 -10.49 -9.20
CA GLU A 330 -20.93 -11.89 -9.57
C GLU A 330 -21.39 -11.98 -11.03
N CYS A 331 -20.89 -12.96 -11.78
CA CYS A 331 -21.32 -13.21 -13.16
C CYS A 331 -22.64 -14.00 -13.17
N THR A 332 -23.72 -13.36 -13.59
CA THR A 332 -25.07 -13.93 -13.58
C THR A 332 -25.33 -14.84 -14.79
N ALA A 333 -26.38 -15.66 -14.69
CA ALA A 333 -26.78 -16.61 -15.73
C ALA A 333 -27.06 -15.96 -17.11
N THR A 334 -27.34 -14.65 -17.15
CA THR A 334 -27.57 -13.84 -18.36
C THR A 334 -26.29 -13.33 -19.03
N GLY A 335 -25.10 -13.67 -18.52
CA GLY A 335 -23.81 -13.20 -19.09
C GLY A 335 -23.48 -11.75 -18.71
N THR A 336 -24.02 -11.27 -17.59
CA THR A 336 -23.87 -9.90 -17.09
C THR A 336 -23.36 -9.91 -15.65
N TRP A 337 -22.53 -8.95 -15.27
CA TRP A 337 -22.10 -8.79 -13.88
C TRP A 337 -23.17 -8.09 -13.04
N THR A 338 -23.30 -8.49 -11.77
CA THR A 338 -24.09 -7.73 -10.79
C THR A 338 -23.47 -6.35 -10.53
N GLY A 339 -24.33 -5.37 -10.21
CA GLY A 339 -23.92 -4.00 -9.89
C GLY A 339 -23.23 -3.24 -11.03
N ASN A 340 -22.80 -2.02 -10.74
CA ASN A 340 -21.90 -1.24 -11.59
C ASN A 340 -20.44 -1.57 -11.27
N THR A 341 -19.51 -1.21 -12.16
CA THR A 341 -18.07 -1.28 -11.86
C THR A 341 -17.74 -0.28 -10.74
N PRO A 342 -17.13 -0.70 -9.62
CA PRO A 342 -16.71 0.22 -8.58
C PRO A 342 -15.43 0.97 -9.00
N HIS A 343 -15.17 2.11 -8.37
CA HIS A 343 -13.99 2.94 -8.60
C HIS A 343 -13.36 3.40 -7.28
N CYS A 344 -12.07 3.70 -7.30
CA CYS A 344 -11.33 4.17 -6.14
C CYS A 344 -11.23 5.70 -6.15
N GLU A 345 -11.69 6.36 -5.10
CA GLU A 345 -11.55 7.81 -4.91
C GLU A 345 -10.49 8.10 -3.84
N ALA A 346 -9.62 9.08 -4.09
CA ALA A 346 -8.62 9.49 -3.10
C ALA A 346 -9.31 10.07 -1.86
N ILE A 347 -8.88 9.67 -0.67
CA ILE A 347 -9.50 10.08 0.59
C ILE A 347 -9.32 11.59 0.79
N SER A 348 -10.42 12.30 1.03
CA SER A 348 -10.43 13.77 1.19
C SER A 348 -10.19 14.19 2.62
N CYS A 349 -9.21 15.08 2.83
CA CYS A 349 -9.03 15.78 4.10
C CYS A 349 -9.90 17.05 4.18
N PRO A 350 -10.16 17.60 5.38
CA PRO A 350 -10.83 18.89 5.53
C PRO A 350 -10.13 20.01 4.75
N VAL A 351 -10.89 20.90 4.12
CA VAL A 351 -10.34 22.04 3.37
C VAL A 351 -9.58 22.97 4.31
N LEU A 352 -8.32 23.27 4.00
CA LEU A 352 -7.51 24.23 4.75
C LEU A 352 -7.81 25.66 4.30
N SER A 353 -8.08 26.54 5.26
CA SER A 353 -8.19 27.99 5.02
C SER A 353 -6.82 28.66 5.06
N VAL A 354 -6.70 29.81 4.38
CA VAL A 354 -5.53 30.69 4.51
C VAL A 354 -5.55 31.35 5.90
N PRO A 355 -4.44 31.36 6.66
CA PRO A 355 -4.37 32.12 7.91
C PRO A 355 -4.47 33.63 7.65
N ASP A 356 -4.98 34.38 8.63
CA ASP A 356 -4.89 35.84 8.60
C ASP A 356 -3.42 36.28 8.57
N GLN A 357 -3.12 37.34 7.81
CA GLN A 357 -1.77 37.82 7.47
C GLN A 357 -0.84 36.73 6.89
N GLY A 358 -1.42 35.69 6.28
CA GLY A 358 -0.70 34.54 5.72
C GLY A 358 -0.94 34.31 4.22
N GLU A 359 -0.22 33.33 3.70
CA GLU A 359 -0.38 32.70 2.39
C GLU A 359 -0.37 31.18 2.54
N LEU A 360 -1.17 30.50 1.71
CA LEU A 360 -1.25 29.04 1.64
C LEU A 360 -0.90 28.59 0.22
N LYS A 361 0.08 27.69 0.08
CA LYS A 361 0.48 27.12 -1.21
C LYS A 361 0.40 25.60 -1.14
N CYS A 362 -0.55 25.03 -1.87
CA CYS A 362 -0.81 23.58 -1.89
C CYS A 362 -0.43 22.96 -3.23
N SER A 363 0.16 21.77 -3.18
CA SER A 363 0.32 20.85 -4.30
C SER A 363 -0.66 19.69 -4.13
N HIS A 364 -1.51 19.46 -5.13
CA HIS A 364 -2.57 18.45 -5.11
C HIS A 364 -2.27 17.35 -6.12
N LEU A 365 -2.07 16.11 -5.66
CA LEU A 365 -1.66 14.98 -6.51
C LEU A 365 -2.83 14.22 -7.12
N HIS A 366 -3.89 13.97 -6.34
CA HIS A 366 -5.05 13.18 -6.75
C HIS A 366 -6.39 13.95 -6.71
N GLY A 367 -6.36 15.23 -6.33
CA GLY A 367 -7.53 16.09 -6.18
C GLY A 367 -7.31 17.18 -5.13
N ASN A 368 -8.18 18.20 -5.12
CA ASN A 368 -8.07 19.29 -4.16
C ASN A 368 -8.27 18.77 -2.73
N PHE A 369 -7.24 18.93 -1.90
CA PHE A 369 -7.20 18.49 -0.50
C PHE A 369 -7.39 16.97 -0.27
N THR A 370 -7.12 16.13 -1.28
CA THR A 370 -7.11 14.66 -1.14
C THR A 370 -5.78 14.13 -0.63
N PHE A 371 -5.72 12.83 -0.31
CA PHE A 371 -4.51 12.07 0.03
C PHE A 371 -3.32 12.45 -0.86
N GLY A 372 -2.13 12.59 -0.25
CA GLY A 372 -0.91 13.05 -0.91
C GLY A 372 -0.91 14.54 -1.27
N SER A 373 -1.92 15.32 -0.88
CA SER A 373 -1.84 16.79 -0.94
C SER A 373 -0.89 17.32 0.12
N THR A 374 0.03 18.19 -0.25
CA THR A 374 0.93 18.90 0.66
C THR A 374 0.65 20.39 0.59
N CYS A 375 0.48 21.04 1.74
CA CYS A 375 0.20 22.48 1.86
C CYS A 375 1.25 23.14 2.75
N ALA A 376 1.95 24.14 2.19
CA ALA A 376 2.92 24.97 2.90
C ALA A 376 2.32 26.33 3.29
N PHE A 377 2.68 26.79 4.48
CA PHE A 377 2.22 28.04 5.07
C PHE A 377 3.37 29.05 5.13
N SER A 378 3.12 30.28 4.67
CA SER A 378 4.03 31.42 4.82
C SER A 378 3.27 32.63 5.39
N CYS A 379 3.96 33.50 6.11
CA CYS A 379 3.38 34.73 6.67
C CYS A 379 3.89 35.96 5.92
N GLN A 380 3.10 37.03 5.94
CA GLN A 380 3.48 38.31 5.37
C GLN A 380 4.58 38.99 6.21
N THR A 381 5.28 39.97 5.61
CA THR A 381 6.40 40.68 6.25
C THR A 381 5.98 41.28 7.59
N GLY A 382 6.76 40.99 8.65
CA GLY A 382 6.46 41.43 10.01
C GLY A 382 5.68 40.41 10.86
N PHE A 383 5.30 39.27 10.29
CA PHE A 383 4.64 38.17 10.99
C PHE A 383 5.43 36.86 10.86
N VAL A 384 5.33 35.98 11.85
CA VAL A 384 5.98 34.66 11.88
C VAL A 384 4.98 33.51 12.05
N PRO A 385 5.15 32.38 11.35
CA PRO A 385 4.25 31.24 11.47
C PRO A 385 4.54 30.48 12.77
N VAL A 386 3.50 30.32 13.59
CA VAL A 386 3.48 29.52 14.81
C VAL A 386 2.56 28.31 14.56
N GLY A 387 3.07 27.11 14.85
CA GLY A 387 2.47 25.83 14.44
C GLY A 387 3.15 25.21 13.21
N SER A 388 2.50 24.24 12.57
CA SER A 388 3.07 23.46 11.46
C SER A 388 3.29 24.30 10.19
N ARG A 389 4.55 24.54 9.82
CA ARG A 389 4.93 25.25 8.57
C ARG A 389 4.48 24.54 7.28
N SER A 390 4.25 23.22 7.35
CA SER A 390 3.68 22.41 6.27
C SER A 390 2.77 21.34 6.85
N ARG A 391 1.71 20.99 6.13
CA ARG A 391 0.78 19.91 6.45
C ARG A 391 0.60 19.00 5.22
N GLU A 392 0.38 17.72 5.45
CA GLU A 392 0.16 16.70 4.41
C GLU A 392 -1.12 15.90 4.70
N CYS A 393 -1.91 15.60 3.66
CA CYS A 393 -3.16 14.85 3.80
C CYS A 393 -2.88 13.34 3.80
N THR A 394 -3.15 12.69 4.92
CA THR A 394 -2.83 11.28 5.19
C THR A 394 -3.95 10.33 4.78
N ALA A 395 -3.65 9.03 4.71
CA ALA A 395 -4.60 7.97 4.33
C ALA A 395 -5.80 7.82 5.30
N THR A 396 -5.78 8.47 6.47
CA THR A 396 -6.93 8.50 7.41
C THR A 396 -7.90 9.65 7.15
N GLY A 397 -7.62 10.54 6.20
CA GLY A 397 -8.38 11.78 5.98
C GLY A 397 -8.03 12.91 6.96
N ALA A 398 -6.95 12.77 7.74
CA ALA A 398 -6.42 13.82 8.61
C ALA A 398 -5.18 14.49 8.00
N TRP A 399 -4.99 15.77 8.34
CA TRP A 399 -3.74 16.49 8.05
C TRP A 399 -2.67 16.19 9.10
N THR A 400 -1.41 16.10 8.69
CA THR A 400 -0.28 15.99 9.62
C THR A 400 -0.12 17.25 10.49
N GLY A 401 0.06 17.04 11.80
CA GLY A 401 0.27 18.08 12.81
C GLY A 401 -1.03 18.75 13.29
N ASP A 402 -1.29 18.70 14.59
CA ASP A 402 -2.55 19.19 15.16
C ASP A 402 -2.64 20.72 15.20
N ASP A 403 -1.58 21.40 15.65
CA ASP A 403 -1.56 22.85 15.92
C ASP A 403 -1.88 23.71 14.68
N ALA A 404 -3.01 24.43 14.75
CA ALA A 404 -3.48 25.33 13.69
C ALA A 404 -2.45 26.45 13.43
N THR A 405 -1.92 26.47 12.20
CA THR A 405 -0.83 27.38 11.82
C THR A 405 -1.35 28.81 11.71
N ARG A 406 -0.80 29.71 12.52
CA ARG A 406 -1.19 31.12 12.60
C ARG A 406 0.00 32.05 12.44
N CYS A 407 -0.23 33.24 11.90
CA CYS A 407 0.79 34.27 11.74
C CYS A 407 0.72 35.24 12.92
N GLU A 408 1.70 35.21 13.82
CA GLU A 408 1.81 36.16 14.95
C GLU A 408 2.75 37.31 14.58
N ALA A 409 2.39 38.54 14.96
CA ALA A 409 3.21 39.72 14.70
C ALA A 409 4.52 39.65 15.50
N ILE A 410 5.63 40.05 14.89
CA ILE A 410 6.96 39.97 15.50
C ILE A 410 7.05 40.94 16.69
N SER A 411 7.32 40.42 17.89
CA SER A 411 7.49 41.22 19.11
C SER A 411 8.85 41.90 19.17
N CYS A 412 8.87 43.21 19.40
CA CYS A 412 10.07 43.93 19.83
C CYS A 412 10.20 43.93 21.37
N ALA A 413 11.39 44.31 21.87
CA ALA A 413 11.61 44.49 23.30
C ALA A 413 10.67 45.55 23.90
N MET A 414 10.05 45.28 25.04
CA MET A 414 9.15 46.23 25.72
C MET A 414 9.89 47.52 26.10
N LEU A 415 9.42 48.66 25.60
CA LEU A 415 9.93 49.98 25.98
C LEU A 415 9.29 50.48 27.28
N ARG A 416 9.93 51.47 27.89
CA ARG A 416 9.47 52.19 29.08
C ARG A 416 9.65 53.69 28.84
N ALA A 417 8.88 54.52 29.54
CA ALA A 417 9.10 55.96 29.53
C ALA A 417 10.50 56.28 30.10
N PRO A 418 11.20 57.30 29.56
CA PRO A 418 12.46 57.77 30.14
C PRO A 418 12.20 58.48 31.48
N ASP A 419 13.20 58.50 32.36
CA ASP A 419 13.11 59.25 33.61
C ASP A 419 12.87 60.74 33.33
N GLN A 420 11.92 61.36 34.05
CA GLN A 420 11.44 62.75 33.82
C GLN A 420 10.81 62.98 32.42
N GLY A 421 10.30 61.94 31.78
CA GLY A 421 9.53 62.03 30.53
C GLY A 421 8.33 61.09 30.48
N GLU A 422 7.58 61.20 29.38
CA GLU A 422 6.37 60.46 29.09
C GLU A 422 6.52 59.68 27.78
N MET A 423 5.78 58.59 27.64
CA MET A 423 5.78 57.72 26.47
C MET A 423 4.34 57.33 26.13
N ASN A 424 3.94 57.58 24.87
CA ASN A 424 2.63 57.21 24.35
C ASN A 424 2.82 56.26 23.16
N CYS A 425 2.21 55.08 23.20
CA CYS A 425 2.39 54.03 22.19
C CYS A 425 1.07 53.64 21.52
N SER A 426 1.06 53.63 20.19
CA SER A 426 0.01 53.01 19.38
C SER A 426 0.43 51.59 18.98
N HIS A 427 -0.39 50.60 19.36
CA HIS A 427 -0.11 49.17 19.12
C HIS A 427 -1.12 48.59 18.11
N LEU A 428 -0.67 48.32 16.88
CA LEU A 428 -1.55 47.90 15.78
C LEU A 428 -1.90 46.40 15.82
N HIS A 429 -0.92 45.54 16.12
CA HIS A 429 -1.07 44.07 16.09
C HIS A 429 -0.81 43.41 17.45
N GLY A 430 -0.73 44.20 18.54
CA GLY A 430 -0.42 43.75 19.90
C GLY A 430 0.67 44.60 20.56
N ASN A 431 0.74 44.55 21.90
CA ASN A 431 1.66 45.39 22.68
C ASN A 431 3.12 45.16 22.29
N PHE A 432 3.77 46.23 21.81
CA PHE A 432 5.16 46.25 21.35
C PHE A 432 5.50 45.29 20.19
N THR A 433 4.49 44.88 19.40
CA THR A 433 4.68 44.09 18.16
C THR A 433 4.90 44.95 16.92
N PHE A 434 5.26 44.33 15.79
CA PHE A 434 5.48 44.97 14.48
C PHE A 434 4.44 46.06 14.16
N GLY A 435 4.91 47.21 13.67
CA GLY A 435 4.06 48.39 13.40
C GLY A 435 3.58 49.12 14.67
N SER A 436 4.03 48.74 15.87
CA SER A 436 3.89 49.57 17.06
C SER A 436 4.79 50.79 16.96
N THR A 437 4.22 51.97 17.23
CA THR A 437 4.96 53.24 17.29
C THR A 437 4.81 53.86 18.66
N CYS A 438 5.93 54.24 19.27
CA CYS A 438 5.98 54.95 20.56
C CYS A 438 6.58 56.34 20.36
N ALA A 439 5.86 57.38 20.78
CA ALA A 439 6.32 58.77 20.82
C ALA A 439 6.75 59.14 22.24
N PHE A 440 7.75 60.02 22.35
CA PHE A 440 8.39 60.42 23.60
C PHE A 440 8.33 61.92 23.79
N SER A 441 8.12 62.35 25.03
CA SER A 441 8.18 63.76 25.45
C SER A 441 8.86 63.88 26.82
N CYS A 442 9.38 65.06 27.13
CA CYS A 442 9.98 65.35 28.43
C CYS A 442 9.13 66.33 29.24
N GLN A 443 9.23 66.22 30.57
CA GLN A 443 8.53 67.12 31.48
C GLN A 443 9.17 68.52 31.46
N THR A 444 8.40 69.54 31.85
CA THR A 444 8.82 70.95 31.82
C THR A 444 10.17 71.17 32.51
N GLY A 445 11.15 71.71 31.78
CA GLY A 445 12.52 71.93 32.25
C GLY A 445 13.51 70.79 31.94
N PHE A 446 13.08 69.80 31.16
CA PHE A 446 13.93 68.76 30.58
C PHE A 446 13.81 68.75 29.05
N VAL A 447 14.90 68.42 28.36
CA VAL A 447 15.00 68.39 26.89
C VAL A 447 15.15 66.93 26.42
N LEU A 448 14.47 66.58 25.32
CA LEU A 448 14.53 65.24 24.73
C LEU A 448 15.82 65.06 23.93
N MET A 449 16.62 64.08 24.35
CA MET A 449 17.87 63.66 23.72
C MET A 449 17.63 62.32 23.03
N GLY A 450 17.38 62.35 21.72
CA GLY A 450 17.09 61.17 20.89
C GLY A 450 15.99 61.44 19.85
N PRO A 451 15.48 60.39 19.17
CA PRO A 451 14.38 60.52 18.21
C PRO A 451 13.02 60.72 18.91
N GLU A 452 12.19 61.65 18.43
CA GLU A 452 10.86 61.95 18.99
C GLU A 452 9.89 60.75 18.97
N SER A 453 10.09 59.80 18.05
CA SER A 453 9.34 58.55 18.00
C SER A 453 10.20 57.37 17.53
N ARG A 454 9.77 56.16 17.89
CA ARG A 454 10.42 54.88 17.53
C ARG A 454 9.35 53.88 17.10
N GLU A 455 9.67 53.05 16.12
CA GLU A 455 8.77 52.06 15.50
C GLU A 455 9.35 50.65 15.62
N CYS A 456 8.51 49.65 15.90
CA CYS A 456 8.89 48.24 15.95
C CYS A 456 8.93 47.63 14.54
N THR A 457 10.13 47.29 14.07
CA THR A 457 10.39 46.79 12.71
C THR A 457 10.13 45.29 12.58
N ALA A 458 10.01 44.80 11.32
CA ALA A 458 9.89 43.38 10.99
C ALA A 458 11.13 42.52 11.37
N MET A 459 12.16 43.12 11.95
CA MET A 459 13.35 42.42 12.48
C MET A 459 13.30 42.23 14.01
N GLY A 460 12.23 42.65 14.69
CA GLY A 460 12.11 42.59 16.16
C GLY A 460 12.91 43.68 16.89
N SER A 461 13.41 44.68 16.17
CA SER A 461 14.14 45.83 16.72
C SER A 461 13.37 47.14 16.53
N TRP A 462 13.59 48.08 17.45
CA TRP A 462 13.07 49.44 17.36
C TRP A 462 13.96 50.32 16.47
N THR A 463 13.35 51.23 15.72
CA THR A 463 14.08 52.28 14.99
C THR A 463 14.76 53.28 15.95
N GLY A 464 15.91 53.81 15.54
CA GLY A 464 16.69 54.81 16.29
C GLY A 464 17.26 54.31 17.62
N ASP A 465 18.03 55.17 18.29
CA ASP A 465 18.61 54.92 19.61
C ASP A 465 17.61 55.19 20.76
N ALA A 466 17.99 54.86 21.99
CA ALA A 466 17.18 55.09 23.18
C ALA A 466 17.15 56.58 23.58
N THR A 467 15.94 57.14 23.66
CA THR A 467 15.66 58.51 24.13
C THR A 467 15.94 58.70 25.62
N LYS A 468 16.41 59.89 25.99
CA LYS A 468 16.53 60.35 27.38
C LYS A 468 15.98 61.77 27.55
N CYS A 469 15.61 62.13 28.77
CA CYS A 469 15.31 63.51 29.14
C CYS A 469 16.44 64.05 30.03
N GLU A 470 17.08 65.13 29.60
CA GLU A 470 18.19 65.76 30.34
C GLU A 470 17.78 67.18 30.77
N ALA A 471 18.14 67.58 32.00
CA ALA A 471 17.67 68.83 32.60
C ALA A 471 18.26 70.06 31.88
N THR A 472 17.43 71.07 31.60
CA THR A 472 17.87 72.29 30.92
C THR A 472 19.00 72.97 31.69
N VAL A 473 20.11 73.28 31.02
CA VAL A 473 21.29 73.91 31.63
C VAL A 473 21.14 75.43 31.65
N CYS A 474 21.34 76.07 32.81
CA CYS A 474 21.52 77.52 32.91
C CYS A 474 23.00 77.92 32.84
N PRO A 475 23.32 79.19 32.51
CA PRO A 475 24.69 79.71 32.59
C PRO A 475 25.34 79.46 33.96
N VAL A 476 26.62 79.13 33.99
CA VAL A 476 27.39 78.94 35.24
C VAL A 476 27.47 80.27 35.99
N LEU A 477 27.14 80.25 37.30
CA LEU A 477 27.31 81.39 38.19
C LEU A 477 28.62 81.28 38.98
N SER A 478 29.14 82.43 39.41
CA SER A 478 30.31 82.56 40.28
C SER A 478 29.98 83.41 41.51
N ALA A 479 30.74 83.24 42.60
CA ALA A 479 30.62 84.11 43.76
C ALA A 479 31.01 85.57 43.40
N PRO A 480 30.33 86.59 43.96
CA PRO A 480 30.71 87.99 43.79
C PRO A 480 31.96 88.33 44.61
N ASP A 481 32.68 89.38 44.23
CA ASP A 481 33.85 89.86 44.96
C ASP A 481 33.50 90.21 46.41
N GLN A 482 34.33 89.74 47.36
CA GLN A 482 34.11 89.87 48.81
C GLN A 482 32.81 89.20 49.30
N GLY A 483 32.30 88.22 48.56
CA GLY A 483 31.16 87.39 48.94
C GLY A 483 31.39 85.89 48.71
N GLU A 484 30.37 85.13 49.09
CA GLU A 484 30.31 83.68 49.03
C GLU A 484 29.02 83.26 48.30
N MET A 485 29.08 82.12 47.62
CA MET A 485 27.96 81.53 46.89
C MET A 485 27.84 80.06 47.27
N ASN A 486 26.64 79.64 47.68
CA ASN A 486 26.33 78.25 48.02
C ASN A 486 25.16 77.77 47.15
N CYS A 487 25.37 76.75 46.32
CA CYS A 487 24.37 76.26 45.37
C CYS A 487 23.91 74.83 45.73
N SER A 488 22.59 74.63 45.76
CA SER A 488 21.99 73.30 45.67
C SER A 488 21.73 72.96 44.20
N HIS A 489 22.10 71.74 43.80
CA HIS A 489 22.00 71.23 42.45
C HIS A 489 21.15 69.95 42.45
N LEU A 490 19.90 70.04 42.01
CA LEU A 490 18.93 68.94 42.14
C LEU A 490 19.05 67.90 41.02
N HIS A 491 19.31 68.35 39.78
CA HIS A 491 19.37 67.50 38.58
C HIS A 491 20.71 67.57 37.84
N GLY A 492 21.68 68.33 38.36
CA GLY A 492 23.00 68.57 37.75
C GLY A 492 23.53 69.95 38.09
N ASN A 493 24.83 70.17 37.86
CA ASN A 493 25.46 71.47 38.15
C ASN A 493 24.86 72.56 37.25
N PHE A 494 24.25 73.58 37.88
CA PHE A 494 23.59 74.71 37.24
C PHE A 494 22.44 74.33 36.27
N THR A 495 21.83 73.14 36.43
CA THR A 495 20.62 72.74 35.67
C THR A 495 19.33 73.26 36.31
N PHE A 496 18.20 73.11 35.61
CA PHE A 496 16.84 73.38 36.10
C PHE A 496 16.62 72.91 37.54
N GLY A 497 16.00 73.75 38.37
CA GLY A 497 15.79 73.53 39.79
C GLY A 497 17.03 73.75 40.68
N SER A 498 18.20 74.09 40.12
CA SER A 498 19.34 74.55 40.92
C SER A 498 19.02 75.88 41.58
N THR A 499 19.37 76.02 42.87
CA THR A 499 19.22 77.27 43.63
C THR A 499 20.56 77.70 44.22
N CYS A 500 21.02 78.90 43.88
CA CYS A 500 22.24 79.50 44.41
C CYS A 500 21.90 80.64 45.37
N ALA A 501 22.36 80.54 46.62
CA ALA A 501 22.25 81.57 47.64
C ALA A 501 23.57 82.35 47.76
N PHE A 502 23.47 83.65 48.04
CA PHE A 502 24.58 84.59 48.10
C PHE A 502 24.67 85.28 49.46
N SER A 503 25.89 85.51 49.93
CA SER A 503 26.20 86.24 51.17
C SER A 503 27.49 87.04 51.03
N CYS A 504 27.63 88.14 51.77
CA CYS A 504 28.86 88.93 51.80
C CYS A 504 29.71 88.62 53.03
N GLN A 505 31.02 88.83 52.91
CA GLN A 505 31.97 88.68 54.02
C GLN A 505 31.80 89.79 55.06
N GLU A 506 32.36 89.60 56.27
CA GLU A 506 32.21 90.53 57.38
C GLU A 506 32.67 91.96 57.00
N GLY A 507 31.80 92.95 57.21
CA GLY A 507 32.04 94.35 56.84
C GLY A 507 31.52 94.76 55.45
N PHE A 508 30.84 93.85 54.74
CA PHE A 508 30.17 94.12 53.46
C PHE A 508 28.66 93.80 53.54
N VAL A 509 27.85 94.47 52.70
CA VAL A 509 26.41 94.26 52.57
C VAL A 509 26.04 93.82 51.15
N LEU A 510 25.07 92.91 51.03
CA LEU A 510 24.63 92.35 49.74
C LEU A 510 23.61 93.27 49.05
N MET A 511 23.87 93.57 47.78
CA MET A 511 23.04 94.38 46.91
C MET A 511 22.42 93.50 45.82
N GLY A 512 21.13 93.19 45.94
CA GLY A 512 20.37 92.33 45.02
C GLY A 512 19.42 91.37 45.77
N LEU A 513 18.96 90.30 45.11
CA LEU A 513 18.26 89.22 45.81
C LEU A 513 19.26 88.21 46.39
N GLN A 514 18.94 87.67 47.56
CA GLN A 514 19.81 86.76 48.30
C GLN A 514 19.87 85.34 47.68
N SER A 515 18.96 85.00 46.77
CA SER A 515 18.97 83.74 46.03
C SER A 515 18.58 83.91 44.57
N ARG A 516 19.06 82.97 43.74
CA ARG A 516 18.74 82.81 42.31
C ARG A 516 18.39 81.35 42.05
N GLU A 517 17.42 81.11 41.18
CA GLU A 517 16.92 79.77 40.80
C GLU A 517 17.02 79.60 39.27
N CYS A 518 17.44 78.42 38.81
CA CYS A 518 17.53 78.09 37.39
C CYS A 518 16.16 77.62 36.86
N THR A 519 15.57 78.42 35.97
CA THR A 519 14.22 78.18 35.41
C THR A 519 14.24 77.18 34.25
N ALA A 520 13.05 76.63 33.92
CA ALA A 520 12.86 75.69 32.81
C ALA A 520 13.29 76.24 31.43
N MET A 521 13.44 77.57 31.30
CA MET A 521 13.88 78.27 30.10
C MET A 521 15.41 78.37 29.96
N GLY A 522 16.19 77.80 30.89
CA GLY A 522 17.65 77.89 30.90
C GLY A 522 18.19 79.24 31.37
N THR A 523 17.39 80.02 32.11
CA THR A 523 17.77 81.33 32.64
C THR A 523 17.57 81.41 34.16
N TRP A 524 18.41 82.20 34.84
CA TRP A 524 18.31 82.46 36.27
C TRP A 524 17.25 83.52 36.59
N THR A 525 16.65 83.45 37.78
CA THR A 525 15.67 84.42 38.29
C THR A 525 16.31 85.77 38.69
N GLY A 526 16.81 86.52 37.70
CA GLY A 526 17.35 87.89 37.83
C GLY A 526 18.88 87.96 37.98
N ASP A 527 19.41 89.19 37.98
CA ASP A 527 20.84 89.48 37.82
C ASP A 527 21.72 89.12 39.04
N THR A 528 22.98 88.78 38.84
CA THR A 528 23.91 88.41 39.93
C THR A 528 24.06 89.56 40.95
N PRO A 529 23.87 89.32 42.27
CA PRO A 529 24.03 90.34 43.30
C PRO A 529 25.51 90.65 43.56
N HIS A 530 25.81 91.84 44.09
CA HIS A 530 27.19 92.27 44.44
C HIS A 530 27.32 92.69 45.92
N CYS A 531 28.55 92.77 46.42
CA CYS A 531 28.85 93.15 47.81
C CYS A 531 29.45 94.57 47.88
N GLU A 532 28.98 95.40 48.81
CA GLU A 532 29.52 96.75 49.05
C GLU A 532 30.01 96.94 50.49
N ALA A 533 31.16 97.60 50.66
CA ALA A 533 31.75 97.83 51.99
C ALA A 533 30.90 98.79 52.84
N ILE A 534 30.61 98.39 54.08
CA ILE A 534 29.77 99.14 55.02
C ILE A 534 30.42 100.50 55.34
N ALA A 535 29.62 101.57 55.27
CA ALA A 535 30.08 102.94 55.52
C ALA A 535 30.00 103.33 57.01
N CYS A 536 31.03 104.00 57.53
CA CYS A 536 30.99 104.68 58.82
C CYS A 536 30.70 106.19 58.66
N PRO A 537 30.19 106.88 59.70
CA PRO A 537 29.99 108.34 59.67
C PRO A 537 31.25 109.13 59.33
N VAL A 538 31.16 110.14 58.46
CA VAL A 538 32.31 110.95 58.03
C VAL A 538 32.97 111.67 59.22
N LEU A 539 34.27 111.44 59.42
CA LEU A 539 35.07 112.11 60.46
C LEU A 539 35.53 113.50 60.00
N ARG A 540 35.76 114.40 60.97
CA ARG A 540 36.23 115.78 60.76
C ARG A 540 37.45 116.07 61.63
N THR A 541 38.25 117.07 61.24
CA THR A 541 39.40 117.59 61.99
C THR A 541 38.97 118.16 63.35
N PRO A 542 39.62 117.79 64.47
CA PRO A 542 39.46 118.48 65.74
C PRO A 542 40.04 119.90 65.70
N ASP A 543 39.51 120.81 66.50
CA ASP A 543 40.08 122.16 66.64
C ASP A 543 41.51 122.11 67.21
N GLN A 544 42.42 122.88 66.61
CA GLN A 544 43.87 122.85 66.88
C GLN A 544 44.55 121.47 66.64
N GLY A 545 43.95 120.63 65.78
CA GLY A 545 44.51 119.35 65.38
C GLY A 545 44.38 119.05 63.88
N GLU A 546 45.09 118.01 63.45
CA GLU A 546 45.11 117.49 62.08
C GLU A 546 44.45 116.09 62.03
N LEU A 547 43.93 115.74 60.85
CA LEU A 547 43.29 114.46 60.56
C LEU A 547 43.92 113.86 59.29
N LYS A 548 44.40 112.62 59.38
CA LYS A 548 44.93 111.88 58.24
C LYS A 548 44.30 110.48 58.16
N CYS A 549 43.47 110.26 57.13
CA CYS A 549 42.81 108.99 56.89
C CYS A 549 43.49 108.16 55.79
N SER A 550 43.43 106.85 55.93
CA SER A 550 43.63 105.88 54.85
C SER A 550 42.33 105.08 54.66
N HIS A 551 41.90 104.94 53.41
CA HIS A 551 40.68 104.22 53.03
C HIS A 551 41.06 102.96 52.26
N LEU A 552 40.42 101.82 52.58
CA LEU A 552 40.80 100.51 52.04
C LEU A 552 39.91 100.06 50.86
N HIS A 553 38.63 100.47 50.86
CA HIS A 553 37.66 100.10 49.83
C HIS A 553 36.92 101.32 49.26
N ARG A 554 36.31 102.14 50.13
CA ARG A 554 35.63 103.41 49.79
C ARG A 554 35.90 104.42 50.92
N ASP A 555 35.74 105.72 50.64
CA ASP A 555 35.89 106.77 51.64
C ASP A 555 35.02 106.50 52.88
N PHE A 556 35.67 106.54 54.05
CA PHE A 556 35.08 106.25 55.37
C PHE A 556 34.39 104.87 55.51
N SER A 557 34.65 103.90 54.61
CA SER A 557 34.12 102.52 54.72
C SER A 557 34.90 101.63 55.67
N PHE A 558 34.39 100.43 55.90
CA PHE A 558 35.05 99.34 56.64
C PHE A 558 36.54 99.23 56.31
N GLY A 559 37.35 99.02 57.34
CA GLY A 559 38.81 98.98 57.23
C GLY A 559 39.50 100.34 57.25
N SER A 560 38.80 101.44 56.89
CA SER A 560 39.36 102.80 56.93
C SER A 560 39.92 103.15 58.30
N THR A 561 41.10 103.78 58.33
CA THR A 561 41.79 104.16 59.57
C THR A 561 42.16 105.64 59.51
N CYS A 562 41.77 106.39 60.53
CA CYS A 562 41.94 107.85 60.62
C CYS A 562 42.75 108.20 61.87
N ALA A 563 43.95 108.75 61.66
CA ALA A 563 44.86 109.21 62.70
C ALA A 563 44.69 110.71 62.98
N PHE A 564 44.95 111.10 64.23
CA PHE A 564 44.74 112.45 64.77
C PHE A 564 45.98 112.95 65.52
N SER A 565 46.34 114.22 65.35
CA SER A 565 47.49 114.85 66.01
C SER A 565 47.20 116.30 66.39
N CYS A 566 47.61 116.73 67.59
CA CYS A 566 47.47 118.13 68.05
C CYS A 566 48.66 119.01 67.64
N GLN A 567 48.41 120.31 67.51
CA GLN A 567 49.44 121.32 67.28
C GLN A 567 50.30 121.57 68.54
N ALA A 568 51.51 122.11 68.34
CA ALA A 568 52.52 122.24 69.39
C ALA A 568 52.04 123.09 70.58
N GLY A 569 52.20 122.56 71.80
CA GLY A 569 51.71 123.14 73.05
C GLY A 569 50.50 122.43 73.65
N PHE A 570 49.80 121.61 72.86
CA PHE A 570 48.63 120.83 73.29
C PHE A 570 48.90 119.32 73.27
N VAL A 571 48.26 118.59 74.18
CA VAL A 571 48.30 117.14 74.33
C VAL A 571 46.98 116.56 73.85
N LEU A 572 47.03 115.47 73.07
CA LEU A 572 45.84 114.77 72.58
C LEU A 572 45.18 113.97 73.71
N VAL A 573 43.90 114.24 73.94
CA VAL A 573 43.02 113.58 74.91
C VAL A 573 41.94 112.83 74.11
N GLY A 574 41.90 111.50 74.24
CA GLY A 574 41.06 110.61 73.42
C GLY A 574 41.89 109.70 72.52
N SER A 575 41.28 109.05 71.52
CA SER A 575 41.97 108.07 70.68
C SER A 575 42.72 108.71 69.51
N GLY A 576 44.06 108.63 69.51
CA GLY A 576 44.93 109.17 68.45
C GLY A 576 44.82 108.46 67.09
N SER A 577 44.10 107.34 67.03
CA SER A 577 43.66 106.72 65.77
C SER A 577 42.32 106.02 65.98
N ARG A 578 41.45 106.08 64.98
CA ARG A 578 40.13 105.44 64.96
C ARG A 578 39.98 104.64 63.68
N LYS A 579 39.39 103.44 63.75
CA LYS A 579 39.16 102.54 62.61
C LYS A 579 37.68 102.27 62.40
N CYS A 580 37.23 102.23 61.15
CA CYS A 580 35.86 101.86 60.79
C CYS A 580 35.65 100.34 60.90
N THR A 581 34.69 99.93 61.71
CA THR A 581 34.35 98.54 62.03
C THR A 581 33.31 97.96 61.06
N ALA A 582 33.13 96.64 61.09
CA ALA A 582 32.08 95.96 60.32
C ALA A 582 30.65 96.36 60.74
N THR A 583 30.47 96.99 61.90
CA THR A 583 29.18 97.49 62.38
C THR A 583 28.89 98.94 61.98
N GLY A 584 29.70 99.53 61.08
CA GLY A 584 29.53 100.92 60.64
C GLY A 584 29.88 101.97 61.69
N THR A 585 30.70 101.62 62.69
CA THR A 585 31.12 102.53 63.77
C THR A 585 32.63 102.76 63.79
N TRP A 586 33.06 103.85 64.43
CA TRP A 586 34.48 104.14 64.62
C TRP A 586 34.96 103.66 66.00
N THR A 587 36.07 102.93 66.03
CA THR A 587 36.71 102.55 67.30
C THR A 587 37.20 103.77 68.10
N GLY A 588 37.26 103.61 69.43
CA GLY A 588 37.81 104.62 70.34
C GLY A 588 36.97 105.89 70.50
N ASP A 589 37.40 106.76 71.40
CA ASP A 589 36.72 108.02 71.74
C ASP A 589 37.15 109.16 70.80
N ALA A 590 36.29 110.18 70.67
CA ALA A 590 36.58 111.36 69.86
C ALA A 590 37.71 112.21 70.48
N PRO A 591 38.81 112.48 69.76
CA PRO A 591 39.96 113.18 70.32
C PRO A 591 39.81 114.72 70.35
N ARG A 592 40.46 115.34 71.33
CA ARG A 592 40.58 116.81 71.55
C ARG A 592 41.97 117.18 72.08
N CYS A 593 42.29 118.47 72.23
CA CYS A 593 43.65 118.97 72.51
C CYS A 593 43.71 119.91 73.75
N GLU A 594 44.58 119.65 74.74
CA GLU A 594 44.64 120.37 76.03
C GLU A 594 46.08 120.70 76.53
N GLY A 595 46.28 121.80 77.28
CA GLY A 595 47.61 122.30 77.74
C GLY A 595 48.09 121.79 79.13
N ARG A 596 49.35 122.07 79.53
CA ARG A 596 50.03 121.40 80.69
C ARG A 596 50.85 122.26 81.67
N ALA A 597 50.98 121.73 82.89
CA ALA A 597 52.00 122.01 83.93
C ALA A 597 52.63 120.67 84.43
N ALA A 598 53.61 120.68 85.35
CA ALA A 598 54.63 119.58 85.45
C ALA A 598 54.99 119.00 86.86
N ALA A 599 55.71 117.85 86.85
CA ALA A 599 56.41 117.11 87.94
C ALA A 599 55.51 116.29 88.93
N THR A 600 55.89 115.12 89.50
CA THR A 600 57.07 114.20 89.44
C THR A 600 56.66 112.73 89.80
N ALA A 601 57.56 111.71 89.88
CA ALA A 601 57.19 110.27 89.86
C ALA A 601 58.01 109.30 90.79
N GLN A 602 57.45 108.10 91.08
CA GLN A 602 58.03 106.85 91.67
C GLN A 602 56.90 105.75 91.82
N ASP A 603 57.05 104.41 92.02
CA ASP A 603 58.14 103.40 91.93
C ASP A 603 57.59 101.92 92.01
N VAL A 604 58.48 100.90 91.90
CA VAL A 604 58.42 99.47 92.38
C VAL A 604 57.68 98.33 91.59
N CYS A 605 58.32 97.14 91.62
CA CYS A 605 58.11 95.87 90.86
C CYS A 605 56.90 94.97 91.31
N LEU A 606 56.52 93.85 90.65
CA LEU A 606 57.20 92.53 90.54
C LEU A 606 56.51 91.56 89.50
N PHE A 607 57.27 90.63 88.87
CA PHE A 607 57.04 89.18 88.55
C PHE A 607 55.66 88.68 87.99
N THR A 608 55.50 87.66 87.12
CA THR A 608 56.39 86.73 86.37
C THR A 608 55.63 86.10 85.17
N LEU A 609 56.35 85.48 84.22
CA LEU A 609 55.77 84.66 83.13
C LEU A 609 55.10 83.37 83.65
N ALA A 610 53.95 83.01 83.08
CA ALA A 610 53.30 81.71 83.26
C ALA A 610 53.44 80.84 81.99
N ALA A 611 53.87 79.59 82.15
CA ALA A 611 54.01 78.66 81.02
C ALA A 611 52.65 78.10 80.60
N ILE A 612 52.29 78.28 79.32
CA ILE A 612 51.00 77.86 78.77
C ILE A 612 50.99 76.34 78.55
N LYS A 613 49.97 75.67 79.12
CA LYS A 613 49.73 74.23 79.01
C LYS A 613 48.42 73.94 78.32
N CYS A 614 48.42 72.92 77.46
CA CYS A 614 47.23 72.30 76.92
C CYS A 614 46.71 71.18 77.83
N SER A 615 45.47 70.75 77.60
CA SER A 615 44.88 69.59 78.28
C SER A 615 45.62 68.30 77.92
N ALA A 616 45.75 67.37 78.87
CA ALA A 616 46.36 66.07 78.61
C ALA A 616 45.51 65.26 77.62
N LEU A 617 46.16 64.73 76.57
CA LEU A 617 45.51 63.92 75.55
C LEU A 617 45.38 62.46 76.01
N THR A 618 44.17 61.92 75.95
CA THR A 618 43.92 60.49 76.15
C THR A 618 44.17 59.72 74.86
N THR A 619 44.67 58.48 74.98
CA THR A 619 44.88 57.60 73.82
C THR A 619 43.54 57.16 73.22
N PRO A 620 43.39 57.17 71.88
CA PRO A 620 42.17 56.68 71.24
C PRO A 620 42.02 55.17 71.46
N LYS A 621 40.77 54.70 71.63
CA LYS A 621 40.46 53.26 71.76
C LYS A 621 40.95 52.50 70.54
N MET A 622 41.65 51.39 70.75
CA MET A 622 42.35 50.60 69.71
C MET A 622 43.41 51.37 68.91
N GLY A 623 43.99 52.42 69.50
CA GLY A 623 45.17 53.12 68.99
C GLY A 623 46.26 53.30 70.03
N GLN A 624 47.28 54.07 69.65
CA GLN A 624 48.41 54.50 70.45
C GLN A 624 48.67 55.98 70.17
N ALA A 625 49.27 56.69 71.13
CA ALA A 625 49.75 58.05 70.95
C ALA A 625 51.18 58.15 71.46
N ALA A 626 52.03 58.84 70.72
CA ALA A 626 53.42 59.13 71.08
C ALA A 626 53.61 60.64 71.12
N CYS A 627 53.88 61.18 72.30
CA CYS A 627 54.03 62.62 72.52
C CYS A 627 55.49 63.00 72.77
N SER A 628 55.89 64.15 72.23
CA SER A 628 57.17 64.81 72.50
C SER A 628 56.93 66.16 73.18
N HIS A 629 57.72 66.44 74.21
CA HIS A 629 57.50 67.53 75.17
C HIS A 629 58.77 68.35 75.35
N LEU A 630 58.88 69.46 74.62
CA LEU A 630 60.14 70.23 74.55
C LEU A 630 60.41 71.09 75.80
N HIS A 631 59.35 71.54 76.49
CA HIS A 631 59.43 72.46 77.63
C HIS A 631 58.61 71.99 78.86
N GLY A 632 58.19 70.73 78.88
CA GLY A 632 57.37 70.10 79.93
C GLY A 632 56.13 69.39 79.36
N GLU A 633 55.53 68.49 80.13
CA GLU A 633 54.34 67.75 79.70
C GLU A 633 53.21 68.70 79.26
N PHE A 634 52.77 68.50 78.02
CA PHE A 634 51.70 69.21 77.35
C PHE A 634 51.82 70.75 77.36
N THR A 635 53.05 71.31 77.47
CA THR A 635 53.29 72.75 77.27
C THR A 635 53.23 73.15 75.78
N PHE A 636 53.13 74.44 75.51
CA PHE A 636 53.32 75.03 74.17
C PHE A 636 54.50 74.37 73.41
N GLY A 637 54.27 74.02 72.14
CA GLY A 637 55.23 73.29 71.29
C GLY A 637 55.32 71.78 71.54
N SER A 638 54.49 71.21 72.43
CA SER A 638 54.34 69.75 72.52
C SER A 638 53.60 69.21 71.30
N THR A 639 54.11 68.12 70.71
CA THR A 639 53.46 67.42 69.59
C THR A 639 53.13 65.99 69.97
N CYS A 640 51.93 65.52 69.61
CA CYS A 640 51.48 64.15 69.82
C CYS A 640 51.07 63.53 68.49
N ALA A 641 51.76 62.45 68.09
CA ALA A 641 51.42 61.64 66.92
C ALA A 641 50.52 60.46 67.31
N PHE A 642 49.60 60.07 66.44
CA PHE A 642 48.61 59.03 66.69
C PHE A 642 48.69 57.90 65.66
N SER A 643 48.48 56.66 66.11
CA SER A 643 48.44 55.49 65.24
C SER A 643 47.37 54.49 65.71
N CYS A 644 46.90 53.63 64.81
CA CYS A 644 45.88 52.63 65.10
C CYS A 644 46.45 51.21 65.10
N GLN A 645 45.85 50.33 65.91
CA GLN A 645 46.21 48.93 65.97
C GLN A 645 45.77 48.20 64.68
N LYS A 646 46.50 47.13 64.31
CA LYS A 646 46.30 46.39 63.05
C LYS A 646 44.84 45.95 62.87
N GLY A 647 44.20 46.44 61.81
CA GLY A 647 42.77 46.23 61.49
C GLY A 647 41.86 47.41 61.79
N PHE A 648 42.41 48.52 62.30
CA PHE A 648 41.73 49.80 62.46
C PHE A 648 42.45 50.90 61.67
N VAL A 649 41.70 51.84 61.10
CA VAL A 649 42.21 53.01 60.37
C VAL A 649 42.06 54.27 61.23
N LEU A 650 43.01 55.21 61.11
CA LEU A 650 42.98 56.49 61.82
C LEU A 650 42.03 57.46 61.12
N MET A 651 41.11 58.04 61.88
CA MET A 651 40.19 59.09 61.44
C MET A 651 40.54 60.38 62.20
N GLY A 652 41.17 61.33 61.50
CA GLY A 652 41.68 62.59 62.05
C GLY A 652 43.12 62.87 61.61
N PRO A 653 43.73 63.98 62.06
CA PRO A 653 45.11 64.34 61.71
C PRO A 653 46.13 63.40 62.37
N GLU A 654 47.18 62.98 61.64
CA GLU A 654 48.18 62.03 62.13
C GLU A 654 49.00 62.55 63.33
N SER A 655 49.07 63.88 63.50
CA SER A 655 49.63 64.51 64.70
C SER A 655 48.90 65.80 65.07
N ARG A 656 49.02 66.21 66.34
CA ARG A 656 48.42 67.42 66.91
C ARG A 656 49.46 68.15 67.77
N GLU A 657 49.43 69.48 67.77
CA GLU A 657 50.39 70.35 68.45
C GLU A 657 49.70 71.27 69.47
N CYS A 658 50.36 71.50 70.61
CA CYS A 658 49.90 72.42 71.65
C CYS A 658 50.26 73.87 71.30
N THR A 659 49.24 74.67 71.00
CA THR A 659 49.37 76.05 70.52
C THR A 659 49.54 77.09 71.64
N ALA A 660 49.92 78.32 71.27
CA ALA A 660 50.16 79.42 72.21
C ALA A 660 48.90 79.91 72.97
N THR A 661 47.71 79.39 72.64
CA THR A 661 46.45 79.66 73.36
C THR A 661 46.05 78.54 74.33
N GLY A 662 46.86 77.49 74.48
CA GLY A 662 46.56 76.37 75.36
C GLY A 662 45.61 75.32 74.77
N THR A 663 45.41 75.32 73.44
CA THR A 663 44.59 74.35 72.71
C THR A 663 45.39 73.53 71.71
N TRP A 664 44.91 72.33 71.40
CA TRP A 664 45.52 71.43 70.40
C TRP A 664 45.06 71.76 68.99
N THR A 665 45.96 71.66 68.00
CA THR A 665 45.61 71.77 66.58
C THR A 665 44.74 70.59 66.11
N GLY A 666 43.83 70.86 65.15
CA GLY A 666 42.98 69.86 64.50
C GLY A 666 41.95 69.17 65.39
N ASP A 667 41.12 68.32 64.80
CA ASP A 667 40.05 67.59 65.48
C ASP A 667 40.54 66.35 66.30
N PRO A 668 39.73 65.83 67.24
CA PRO A 668 40.04 64.62 67.98
C PRO A 668 40.13 63.37 67.09
N THR A 669 41.34 62.81 67.00
CA THR A 669 41.65 61.55 66.32
C THR A 669 40.98 60.34 66.97
N HIS A 670 40.41 59.43 66.17
CA HIS A 670 39.90 58.15 66.65
C HIS A 670 40.18 57.01 65.67
N CYS A 671 40.26 55.77 66.17
CA CYS A 671 40.47 54.58 65.34
C CYS A 671 39.13 53.91 65.00
N LYS A 672 38.88 53.66 63.71
CA LYS A 672 37.67 53.00 63.20
C LYS A 672 38.04 51.62 62.65
N ALA A 673 37.25 50.58 62.96
CA ALA A 673 37.50 49.25 62.43
C ALA A 673 37.33 49.22 60.91
N ILE A 674 38.22 48.51 60.20
CA ILE A 674 38.16 48.34 58.75
C ILE A 674 36.94 47.46 58.41
N SER A 675 36.17 47.82 57.39
CA SER A 675 35.00 47.07 56.93
C SER A 675 35.34 46.12 55.77
N CYS A 676 34.74 44.92 55.80
CA CYS A 676 34.70 43.99 54.67
C CYS A 676 33.38 44.10 53.89
N PRO A 677 33.30 43.61 52.64
CA PRO A 677 32.07 43.55 51.86
C PRO A 677 30.92 42.87 52.62
N VAL A 678 29.71 43.43 52.51
CA VAL A 678 28.50 42.87 53.12
C VAL A 678 28.19 41.50 52.50
N LEU A 679 27.93 40.51 53.35
CA LEU A 679 27.58 39.15 52.94
C LEU A 679 26.06 38.92 53.03
N ALA A 680 25.50 38.25 52.02
CA ALA A 680 24.12 37.80 51.99
C ALA A 680 24.02 36.29 52.27
N SER A 681 22.84 35.82 52.68
CA SER A 681 22.54 34.39 52.79
C SER A 681 22.52 33.72 51.41
N PRO A 682 23.20 32.58 51.21
CA PRO A 682 23.12 31.84 49.96
C PRO A 682 21.72 31.26 49.74
N SER A 683 21.35 30.98 48.49
CA SER A 683 20.08 30.34 48.16
C SER A 683 19.97 28.97 48.85
N ARG A 684 18.89 28.75 49.60
CA ARG A 684 18.66 27.55 50.44
C ARG A 684 19.72 27.33 51.54
N GLY A 685 20.23 28.43 52.08
CA GLY A 685 21.11 28.41 53.25
C GLY A 685 20.99 29.67 54.10
N ARG A 686 21.43 29.56 55.34
CA ARG A 686 21.37 30.60 56.38
C ARG A 686 22.76 31.13 56.66
N LEU A 687 22.83 32.42 56.97
CA LEU A 687 24.05 33.14 57.36
C LEU A 687 23.92 33.60 58.81
N SER A 688 24.97 33.40 59.61
CA SER A 688 25.09 33.91 60.98
C SER A 688 26.45 34.56 61.15
N CYS A 689 26.51 35.76 61.73
CA CYS A 689 27.78 36.51 61.85
C CYS A 689 27.96 37.11 63.25
N SER A 690 29.19 37.03 63.76
CA SER A 690 29.65 37.89 64.86
C SER A 690 30.06 39.27 64.31
N HIS A 691 29.72 40.33 65.04
CA HIS A 691 29.97 41.72 64.63
C HIS A 691 30.75 42.45 65.72
N VAL A 692 32.00 42.03 65.92
CA VAL A 692 32.83 42.34 67.10
C VAL A 692 33.09 43.85 67.26
N HIS A 693 33.19 44.59 66.15
CA HIS A 693 33.44 46.04 66.13
C HIS A 693 32.44 46.79 65.23
N GLY A 694 31.27 46.19 64.95
CA GLY A 694 30.26 46.66 63.99
C GLY A 694 30.04 45.68 62.84
N ASN A 695 28.96 45.85 62.08
CA ASN A 695 28.56 44.92 61.01
C ASN A 695 29.69 44.73 59.97
N PHE A 696 30.06 43.47 59.74
CA PHE A 696 31.08 43.04 58.77
C PHE A 696 32.44 43.76 58.91
N THR A 697 32.80 44.21 60.12
CA THR A 697 34.09 44.85 60.41
C THR A 697 35.20 43.83 60.72
N TYR A 698 36.45 44.28 60.73
CA TYR A 698 37.63 43.48 61.11
C TYR A 698 37.37 42.59 62.33
N ASN A 699 37.87 41.35 62.28
CA ASN A 699 37.68 40.33 63.32
C ASN A 699 36.23 39.80 63.44
N SER A 700 35.27 40.27 62.64
CA SER A 700 33.97 39.61 62.43
C SER A 700 34.13 38.24 61.80
N THR A 701 33.33 37.28 62.23
CA THR A 701 33.35 35.89 61.74
C THR A 701 31.93 35.49 61.35
N CYS A 702 31.76 35.02 60.11
CA CYS A 702 30.49 34.58 59.55
C CYS A 702 30.52 33.07 59.28
N THR A 703 29.46 32.37 59.71
CA THR A 703 29.24 30.94 59.44
C THR A 703 28.00 30.73 58.58
N PHE A 704 28.01 29.64 57.82
CA PHE A 704 26.96 29.28 56.88
C PHE A 704 26.37 27.91 57.22
N SER A 705 25.10 27.68 56.88
CA SER A 705 24.43 26.39 57.07
C SER A 705 23.37 26.19 56.00
N CYS A 706 23.41 25.08 55.27
CA CYS A 706 22.41 24.76 54.24
C CYS A 706 21.11 24.18 54.84
N GLU A 707 20.02 24.27 54.07
CA GLU A 707 18.75 23.63 54.39
C GLU A 707 18.81 22.10 54.21
N GLU A 708 17.87 21.37 54.82
CA GLU A 708 17.87 19.91 54.84
C GLU A 708 17.84 19.33 53.41
N GLY A 709 18.75 18.39 53.13
CA GLY A 709 18.96 17.83 51.80
C GLY A 709 20.02 18.54 50.94
N PHE A 710 20.59 19.66 51.38
CA PHE A 710 21.63 20.41 50.64
C PHE A 710 23.00 20.38 51.36
N VAL A 711 24.07 20.18 50.59
CA VAL A 711 25.46 20.12 51.06
C VAL A 711 26.16 21.45 50.81
N GLN A 712 26.93 21.92 51.81
CA GLN A 712 27.72 23.15 51.70
C GLN A 712 29.01 22.92 50.90
N MET A 713 29.09 23.57 49.74
CA MET A 713 30.28 23.57 48.87
C MET A 713 31.04 24.89 49.07
N GLY A 714 32.06 24.87 49.94
CA GLY A 714 32.93 26.02 50.19
C GLY A 714 33.42 26.12 51.64
N ALA A 715 33.77 27.33 52.07
CA ALA A 715 34.28 27.59 53.41
C ALA A 715 33.12 27.74 54.42
N GLU A 716 33.11 26.87 55.45
CA GLU A 716 32.15 26.90 56.57
C GLU A 716 32.21 28.20 57.38
N VAL A 717 33.42 28.78 57.49
CA VAL A 717 33.71 29.97 58.30
C VAL A 717 34.50 30.99 57.49
N LEU A 718 33.94 32.18 57.33
CA LEU A 718 34.63 33.36 56.80
C LEU A 718 34.98 34.34 57.91
N ARG A 719 36.13 35.01 57.79
CA ARG A 719 36.63 35.98 58.76
C ARG A 719 37.06 37.26 58.04
N CYS A 720 36.70 38.42 58.58
CA CYS A 720 37.08 39.72 58.01
C CYS A 720 38.51 40.09 58.44
N GLU A 721 39.40 40.24 57.45
CA GLU A 721 40.83 40.51 57.66
C GLU A 721 41.16 42.00 57.74
N ALA A 722 42.37 42.32 58.23
CA ALA A 722 42.87 43.69 58.34
C ALA A 722 43.10 44.39 56.99
N THR A 723 42.90 43.66 55.88
CA THR A 723 42.96 44.13 54.49
C THR A 723 41.61 44.65 53.98
N GLY A 724 40.51 44.47 54.73
CA GLY A 724 39.16 44.75 54.26
C GLY A 724 38.56 43.67 53.37
N ASN A 725 39.18 42.49 53.29
CA ASN A 725 38.66 41.32 52.56
C ASN A 725 38.31 40.16 53.51
N TRP A 726 37.46 39.25 53.02
CA TRP A 726 37.18 37.98 53.68
C TRP A 726 38.28 36.95 53.39
N THR A 727 38.57 36.08 54.36
CA THR A 727 39.59 35.02 54.25
C THR A 727 39.42 34.09 53.04
N ARG A 728 38.19 33.89 52.55
CA ARG A 728 37.83 33.09 51.36
C ARG A 728 36.54 33.64 50.72
N ASN A 729 36.20 33.13 49.54
CA ASN A 729 34.91 33.41 48.88
C ASN A 729 33.73 32.73 49.63
N PRO A 730 32.49 33.26 49.53
CA PRO A 730 31.31 32.63 50.11
C PRO A 730 31.03 31.21 49.59
N PRO A 731 30.55 30.29 50.45
CA PRO A 731 30.10 28.96 50.03
C PRO A 731 28.74 29.00 49.32
N VAL A 732 28.43 27.93 48.59
CA VAL A 732 27.11 27.69 47.99
C VAL A 732 26.49 26.39 48.51
N CYS A 733 25.17 26.32 48.56
CA CYS A 733 24.43 25.10 48.90
C CYS A 733 24.03 24.38 47.61
N ALA A 734 24.47 23.13 47.45
CA ALA A 734 24.16 22.27 46.30
C ALA A 734 23.41 21.02 46.77
N GLY A 735 22.59 20.43 45.90
CA GLY A 735 21.83 19.19 46.15
C GLY A 735 22.04 18.19 45.03
#